data_AF-A0A812RED9-F1
#
_entry.id   AF-A0A812RED9-F1
#
_cell.length_a   1.000
_cell.length_b   1.000
_cell.length_c   1.000
_cell.angle_alpha   90.00
_cell.angle_beta   90.00
_cell.angle_gamma   90.00
#
_symmetry.space_group_name_H-M   'P 1'
#
loop_
_entity.id
_entity.type
_entity.pdbx_description
1 polymer ?
#
loop_
_entity_poly.entity_id
_entity_poly.type
_entity_poly.pdbx_seq_one_letter_code
_entity_poly.pdbx_strand_id
1 'polypeptide(L)'
;MGVGMSQSCCQGESQRVVCDLDHSSSLSLLYLDKEIEDDLTSTRGSSDASSRASHAGQAGKLRGVPVLRVQAAMPVLAKASSLDRTGIEELQNVLRSHGVDTTSWGSHGTKSIEHLFWELFVQHGSILTGIGTTRLKRVTRLLKLRLVADIDGVDHVVLSRLQFMHDGQQIQRQQLPLRRLAWKLPTDSPLLPSCEANVYNEDYEYVESWRSCCMSVLEERLGISMTTAQQQLKEVANTYTYQNDDNVASEGYPGLNTLYGVHQVTFRVVNPDHSKVAGIGLPLGQEFATADGHFSLERFHCKEPIPIGSQLNVWFWMPCTEFDQACAGQSLPRSDCGESPSIKRLEAELTFLKRVPVAPAISKTASMNPGVAGKEANMTKRGAPNAHLRRILANKRTDWKTVRKMANRIMDKDYTLAQFTQDLAAFPELSLYLRDGVGETGSGRTTDDEYQRTVCAFFAIYWLVRLDTDGRQGFCFGTDSDWNVLKESELQDGQVAVQTRTVSPELQQRFYKVDRRLAFFNNAQWGFFRRLMVDAGLLQETTAGSRTAYKVQETRMVSLLALTAIHDIMKMENLLPTVQQEHHGYHGYAAGDVIGDHDTALCYILDHYTELLPSFKELDPAERQSVQFTQCNLCFNHGWLVQAEAPPGAIFTKFREAIAKDRRLHAGARDVALYFVHWLTDLAGAEPTPLGGCEKFVIKFPLHVLNSFLQSFKLIEGITSSTETQAKLAEQAERYDEMAEHMKNVGSDPAELSVEERNLLSVAYKNTVGSRRAAWRIITSVMQKETTKGNTDNAAYAKEYCKKVEDELQKICDTILALLDGQLIAKASSGESKVFYQKMKADYYRYIAEFRDGDAKGSAAEKARQAYQEAEDIAKKDLAVTHPIRLGLALNYSVFMYEVLGNPDDACKMARTAFEDAIAELDNVAEDSYKDSTLIMQLLRDNLTLWTSDQEGGQA
;
A
#
# COMPACT_ATOMS: atom_id res chain seq x y z
N MET A 1 42.11 -5.82 28.97
CA MET A 1 41.93 -7.09 28.25
C MET A 1 41.61 -6.73 26.81
N GLY A 2 42.49 -7.12 25.87
CA GLY A 2 42.69 -6.49 24.55
C GLY A 2 41.60 -6.78 23.50
N VAL A 3 41.33 -5.86 22.56
CA VAL A 3 41.97 -5.64 21.22
C VAL A 3 41.56 -6.73 20.22
N GLY A 4 41.07 -6.51 18.99
CA GLY A 4 41.00 -5.34 18.10
C GLY A 4 40.00 -5.60 16.94
N MET A 5 39.51 -4.57 16.26
CA MET A 5 40.00 -4.00 14.99
C MET A 5 39.90 -4.88 13.73
N SER A 6 39.47 -4.20 12.67
CA SER A 6 38.96 -4.62 11.36
C SER A 6 39.99 -5.12 10.32
N GLN A 7 39.45 -5.73 9.26
CA GLN A 7 39.95 -5.92 7.87
C GLN A 7 40.81 -7.17 7.55
N SER A 8 40.31 -8.01 6.63
CA SER A 8 40.99 -8.34 5.36
C SER A 8 40.02 -8.96 4.33
N CYS A 9 40.40 -8.82 3.07
CA CYS A 9 39.58 -8.85 1.86
C CYS A 9 39.74 -10.17 1.07
N CYS A 10 38.76 -10.47 0.20
CA CYS A 10 38.86 -11.14 -1.11
C CYS A 10 38.04 -12.44 -1.36
N GLN A 11 37.06 -12.25 -2.25
CA GLN A 11 36.60 -13.10 -3.38
C GLN A 11 35.59 -14.25 -3.16
N GLY A 12 34.38 -14.03 -3.68
CA GLY A 12 33.33 -15.01 -3.94
C GLY A 12 31.94 -14.47 -3.64
N GLU A 13 31.26 -13.87 -4.62
CA GLU A 13 29.86 -13.44 -4.48
C GLU A 13 28.94 -14.65 -4.22
N SER A 14 28.38 -14.73 -3.02
CA SER A 14 27.26 -15.62 -2.69
C SER A 14 26.36 -14.92 -1.66
N GLN A 15 25.06 -14.97 -1.90
CA GLN A 15 24.01 -14.33 -1.10
C GLN A 15 24.11 -14.76 0.38
N ARG A 16 24.12 -13.80 1.32
CA ARG A 16 24.13 -14.10 2.77
C ARG A 16 22.70 -14.30 3.28
N VAL A 17 22.39 -15.51 3.72
CA VAL A 17 21.20 -15.81 4.55
C VAL A 17 21.62 -15.64 6.02
N VAL A 18 20.91 -14.80 6.77
CA VAL A 18 21.18 -14.57 8.21
C VAL A 18 19.99 -15.10 9.01
N CYS A 19 20.25 -15.99 9.98
CA CYS A 19 19.24 -16.48 10.91
C CYS A 19 19.50 -15.83 12.28
N ASP A 20 18.49 -15.18 12.85
CA ASP A 20 18.49 -14.81 14.27
C ASP A 20 17.91 -15.98 15.08
N LEU A 21 18.62 -16.39 16.14
CA LEU A 21 18.22 -17.49 17.01
C LEU A 21 18.10 -16.97 18.44
N ASP A 22 16.87 -16.65 18.85
CA ASP A 22 16.50 -16.67 20.25
C ASP A 22 15.65 -17.92 20.55
N HIS A 23 16.01 -18.62 21.61
CA HIS A 23 15.34 -19.85 22.06
C HIS A 23 13.97 -19.55 22.67
N SER A 24 12.98 -19.24 21.83
CA SER A 24 11.55 -19.59 21.96
C SER A 24 10.73 -18.82 20.90
N SER A 25 9.84 -19.52 20.18
CA SER A 25 8.86 -19.01 19.19
C SER A 25 9.36 -18.64 17.76
N SER A 26 8.74 -19.29 16.75
CA SER A 26 8.78 -19.08 15.27
C SER A 26 10.13 -18.83 14.56
N LEU A 27 10.61 -19.80 13.78
CA LEU A 27 11.70 -19.59 12.80
C LEU A 27 11.24 -18.65 11.68
N SER A 28 11.98 -17.56 11.44
CA SER A 28 11.79 -16.65 10.32
C SER A 28 13.00 -16.68 9.38
N LEU A 29 12.76 -16.81 8.08
CA LEU A 29 13.79 -16.77 7.03
C LEU A 29 13.96 -15.33 6.55
N LEU A 30 15.18 -14.78 6.63
CA LEU A 30 15.53 -13.49 6.03
C LEU A 30 16.37 -13.71 4.76
N TYR A 31 15.89 -13.22 3.61
CA TYR A 31 16.66 -13.25 2.36
C TYR A 31 16.57 -11.91 1.59
N LEU A 32 17.58 -11.65 0.77
CA LEU A 32 17.71 -10.46 -0.06
C LEU A 32 17.03 -10.68 -1.42
N ASP A 33 16.04 -9.86 -1.72
CA ASP A 33 15.31 -9.84 -2.99
C ASP A 33 16.08 -8.95 -3.98
N LYS A 34 16.63 -9.54 -5.06
CA LYS A 34 17.06 -8.79 -6.24
C LYS A 34 15.93 -8.89 -7.25
N GLU A 35 15.32 -7.76 -7.61
CA GLU A 35 14.31 -7.69 -8.66
C GLU A 35 14.86 -8.33 -9.94
N ILE A 36 14.04 -9.19 -10.57
CA ILE A 36 14.37 -9.87 -11.83
C ILE A 36 14.29 -8.83 -12.95
N GLU A 37 15.39 -8.57 -13.66
CA GLU A 37 15.29 -8.01 -15.02
C GLU A 37 14.59 -9.05 -15.90
N ASP A 38 13.50 -8.65 -16.56
CA ASP A 38 12.76 -9.45 -17.53
C ASP A 38 13.69 -9.94 -18.66
N ASP A 39 14.15 -11.19 -18.56
CA ASP A 39 14.87 -11.86 -19.64
C ASP A 39 13.85 -12.49 -20.61
N LEU A 40 13.03 -11.63 -21.23
CA LEU A 40 12.20 -11.93 -22.39
C LEU A 40 12.65 -11.07 -23.56
N THR A 41 13.83 -11.37 -24.14
CA THR A 41 14.11 -11.23 -25.58
C THR A 41 15.53 -11.71 -25.91
N SER A 42 15.70 -13.00 -26.22
CA SER A 42 16.86 -13.45 -27.01
C SER A 42 16.46 -13.71 -28.45
N THR A 43 16.34 -12.63 -29.24
CA THR A 43 16.61 -12.71 -30.68
C THR A 43 17.72 -11.73 -31.03
N ARG A 44 18.77 -12.29 -31.62
CA ARG A 44 20.02 -11.66 -32.03
C ARG A 44 19.81 -10.36 -32.82
N GLY A 45 20.64 -9.35 -32.53
CA GLY A 45 21.23 -8.52 -33.58
C GLY A 45 21.40 -7.04 -33.29
N SER A 46 22.68 -6.62 -33.26
CA SER A 46 23.22 -5.31 -33.65
C SER A 46 23.38 -4.23 -32.57
N SER A 47 24.66 -3.91 -32.40
CA SER A 47 25.29 -2.69 -31.88
C SER A 47 24.50 -1.40 -32.07
N ASP A 48 24.39 -0.59 -31.01
CA ASP A 48 25.18 0.64 -30.92
C ASP A 48 25.25 1.19 -29.49
N ALA A 49 26.46 1.66 -29.16
CA ALA A 49 26.81 2.26 -27.89
C ALA A 49 26.62 3.78 -27.98
N SER A 50 25.83 4.38 -27.08
CA SER A 50 26.23 5.56 -26.29
C SER A 50 25.07 6.12 -25.47
N SER A 51 25.15 5.99 -24.13
CA SER A 51 25.10 7.15 -23.22
C SER A 51 25.20 6.67 -21.77
N ARG A 52 26.36 6.92 -21.16
CA ARG A 52 26.58 6.82 -19.71
C ARG A 52 25.85 7.97 -19.01
N ALA A 53 24.99 7.67 -18.04
CA ALA A 53 24.67 8.55 -16.92
C ALA A 53 24.34 7.74 -15.66
N SER A 54 25.19 7.90 -14.64
CA SER A 54 24.96 7.68 -13.19
C SER A 54 24.29 6.40 -12.70
N HIS A 55 25.12 5.42 -12.32
CA HIS A 55 24.80 4.42 -11.30
C HIS A 55 24.56 5.09 -9.94
N ALA A 56 23.32 5.05 -9.46
CA ALA A 56 22.97 5.12 -8.04
C ALA A 56 22.38 3.76 -7.65
N GLY A 57 22.92 3.15 -6.59
CA GLY A 57 22.70 1.75 -6.25
C GLY A 57 21.25 1.38 -5.93
N GLN A 58 20.75 0.33 -6.59
CA GLN A 58 19.60 -0.43 -6.12
C GLN A 58 20.04 -1.29 -4.93
N ALA A 59 19.66 -0.88 -3.72
CA ALA A 59 19.74 -1.73 -2.55
C ALA A 59 18.63 -2.79 -2.62
N GLY A 60 18.98 -4.07 -2.68
CA GLY A 60 18.01 -5.17 -2.57
C GLY A 60 17.23 -5.09 -1.26
N LYS A 61 15.92 -5.38 -1.29
CA LYS A 61 15.08 -5.37 -0.09
C LYS A 61 15.28 -6.67 0.68
N LEU A 62 15.56 -6.59 1.98
CA LEU A 62 15.48 -7.74 2.89
C LEU A 62 13.99 -8.10 3.09
N ARG A 63 13.62 -9.37 2.91
CA ARG A 63 12.29 -9.90 3.23
C ARG A 63 12.40 -10.96 4.32
N GLY A 64 11.55 -10.85 5.35
CA GLY A 64 11.34 -11.86 6.37
C GLY A 64 10.12 -12.72 6.06
N VAL A 65 10.27 -14.05 6.06
CA VAL A 65 9.20 -15.01 5.75
C VAL A 65 9.07 -16.04 6.86
N PRO A 66 7.85 -16.32 7.38
CA PRO A 66 7.65 -17.36 8.38
C PRO A 66 7.94 -18.76 7.82
N VAL A 67 8.66 -19.59 8.57
CA VAL A 67 8.99 -20.97 8.16
C VAL A 67 8.15 -21.98 8.93
N LEU A 68 7.29 -22.70 8.21
CA LEU A 68 6.56 -23.85 8.72
C LEU A 68 7.44 -25.11 8.63
N ARG A 69 7.58 -25.83 9.74
CA ARG A 69 8.20 -27.17 9.73
C ARG A 69 7.17 -28.20 9.31
N VAL A 70 7.54 -29.00 8.32
CA VAL A 70 6.71 -30.08 7.81
C VAL A 70 7.34 -31.44 8.15
N GLN A 71 6.53 -32.41 8.56
CA GLN A 71 6.98 -33.77 8.82
C GLN A 71 6.96 -34.58 7.51
N ALA A 72 8.14 -34.97 7.02
CA ALA A 72 8.24 -35.96 5.95
C ALA A 72 7.89 -37.35 6.50
N ALA A 73 7.06 -38.11 5.78
CA ALA A 73 6.81 -39.51 6.12
C ALA A 73 8.10 -40.33 5.97
N MET A 74 8.53 -41.04 7.01
CA MET A 74 9.57 -42.07 6.89
C MET A 74 9.00 -43.23 6.04
N PRO A 75 9.71 -43.71 5.00
CA PRO A 75 11.17 -43.69 4.82
C PRO A 75 11.63 -42.81 3.64
N VAL A 76 11.12 -41.59 3.49
CA VAL A 76 11.41 -40.78 2.29
C VAL A 76 12.83 -40.18 2.30
N LEU A 77 13.49 -39.96 3.45
CA LEU A 77 14.80 -39.28 3.49
C LEU A 77 15.97 -40.26 3.68
N ALA A 78 17.03 -40.12 2.87
CA ALA A 78 18.24 -40.96 2.94
C ALA A 78 19.52 -40.11 3.02
N LYS A 79 20.51 -40.54 3.82
CA LYS A 79 21.86 -39.95 3.74
C LYS A 79 22.52 -40.47 2.46
N ALA A 80 23.17 -39.61 1.68
CA ALA A 80 23.90 -40.04 0.48
C ALA A 80 24.91 -41.16 0.78
N SER A 81 25.52 -41.13 1.97
CA SER A 81 26.45 -42.15 2.47
C SER A 81 25.82 -43.48 2.87
N SER A 82 24.50 -43.56 3.02
CA SER A 82 23.76 -44.78 3.36
C SER A 82 23.13 -45.47 2.15
N LEU A 83 23.28 -44.92 0.94
CA LEU A 83 22.80 -45.56 -0.29
C LEU A 83 23.76 -46.67 -0.72
N ASP A 84 23.22 -47.74 -1.31
CA ASP A 84 24.02 -48.86 -1.81
C ASP A 84 24.87 -48.43 -3.00
N ARG A 85 26.19 -48.39 -2.79
CA ARG A 85 27.17 -48.00 -3.81
C ARG A 85 27.22 -49.00 -4.96
N THR A 86 27.01 -50.28 -4.68
CA THR A 86 27.04 -51.33 -5.71
C THR A 86 25.86 -51.15 -6.66
N GLY A 87 24.65 -50.96 -6.12
CA GLY A 87 23.46 -50.65 -6.91
C GLY A 87 23.54 -49.34 -7.70
N ILE A 88 24.22 -48.31 -7.17
CA ILE A 88 24.46 -47.05 -7.90
C ILE A 88 25.37 -47.30 -9.11
N GLU A 89 26.46 -48.05 -8.94
CA GLU A 89 27.37 -48.39 -10.04
C GLU A 89 26.67 -49.24 -11.12
N GLU A 90 25.84 -50.21 -10.71
CA GLU A 90 25.02 -51.01 -11.62
C GLU A 90 24.03 -50.15 -12.42
N LEU A 91 23.30 -49.25 -11.75
CA LEU A 91 22.39 -48.31 -12.41
C LEU A 91 23.15 -47.43 -13.42
N GLN A 92 24.34 -46.94 -13.05
CA GLN A 92 25.16 -46.12 -13.92
C GLN A 92 25.65 -46.91 -15.16
N ASN A 93 25.96 -48.19 -15.00
CA ASN A 93 26.32 -49.07 -16.12
C ASN A 93 25.12 -49.32 -17.04
N VAL A 94 23.92 -49.50 -16.49
CA VAL A 94 22.68 -49.62 -17.28
C VAL A 94 22.43 -48.34 -18.10
N LEU A 95 22.55 -47.16 -17.49
CA LEU A 95 22.39 -45.88 -18.19
C LEU A 95 23.41 -45.70 -19.33
N ARG A 96 24.69 -45.99 -19.05
CA ARG A 96 25.78 -45.91 -20.04
C ARG A 96 25.58 -46.86 -21.21
N SER A 97 25.11 -48.09 -20.96
CA SER A 97 24.83 -49.07 -22.02
C SER A 97 23.72 -48.63 -22.98
N HIS A 98 22.87 -47.68 -22.57
CA HIS A 98 21.80 -47.08 -23.39
C HIS A 98 22.15 -45.67 -23.88
N GLY A 99 23.41 -45.24 -23.79
CA GLY A 99 23.89 -43.97 -24.34
C GLY A 99 23.60 -42.73 -23.48
N VAL A 100 23.25 -42.89 -22.20
CA VAL A 100 23.06 -41.76 -21.26
C VAL A 100 24.37 -41.45 -20.55
N ASP A 101 24.90 -40.24 -20.74
CA ASP A 101 26.10 -39.75 -20.06
C ASP A 101 25.73 -39.06 -18.74
N THR A 102 26.21 -39.62 -17.63
CA THR A 102 25.93 -39.13 -16.27
C THR A 102 27.08 -38.29 -15.70
N THR A 103 28.13 -37.99 -16.46
CA THR A 103 29.33 -37.29 -15.94
C THR A 103 29.07 -35.83 -15.57
N SER A 104 28.09 -35.19 -16.20
CA SER A 104 27.66 -33.81 -15.95
C SER A 104 26.60 -33.67 -14.85
N TRP A 105 26.05 -34.78 -14.37
CA TRP A 105 24.95 -34.82 -13.40
C TRP A 105 25.43 -34.39 -12.01
N GLY A 106 24.61 -33.59 -11.30
CA GLY A 106 24.93 -33.05 -9.97
C GLY A 106 25.65 -31.70 -9.97
N SER A 107 25.75 -31.06 -11.14
CA SER A 107 26.29 -29.70 -11.32
C SER A 107 25.35 -28.83 -12.16
N HIS A 108 25.45 -27.51 -12.05
CA HIS A 108 24.71 -26.54 -12.87
C HIS A 108 23.17 -26.74 -12.93
N GLY A 109 22.54 -27.09 -11.80
CA GLY A 109 21.07 -27.27 -11.73
C GLY A 109 20.56 -28.66 -12.12
N THR A 110 21.46 -29.58 -12.49
CA THR A 110 21.13 -30.99 -12.77
C THR A 110 21.19 -31.85 -11.51
N LYS A 111 20.39 -32.92 -11.46
CA LYS A 111 20.36 -33.86 -10.33
C LYS A 111 21.44 -34.92 -10.48
N SER A 112 21.99 -35.39 -9.35
CA SER A 112 23.05 -36.41 -9.34
C SER A 112 22.52 -37.83 -9.61
N ILE A 113 23.43 -38.79 -9.84
CA ILE A 113 23.06 -40.20 -10.01
C ILE A 113 22.48 -40.80 -8.72
N GLU A 114 22.96 -40.37 -7.56
CA GLU A 114 22.45 -40.74 -6.24
C GLU A 114 21.00 -40.29 -6.06
N HIS A 115 20.60 -39.15 -6.65
CA HIS A 115 19.21 -38.73 -6.66
C HIS A 115 18.32 -39.65 -7.46
N LEU A 116 18.75 -40.06 -8.65
CA LEU A 116 17.97 -40.98 -9.47
C LEU A 116 17.85 -42.34 -8.77
N PHE A 117 18.94 -42.83 -8.18
CA PHE A 117 18.93 -44.06 -7.40
C PHE A 117 17.96 -43.97 -6.21
N TRP A 118 18.04 -42.90 -5.42
CA TRP A 118 17.09 -42.65 -4.33
C TRP A 118 15.65 -42.55 -4.84
N GLU A 119 15.40 -41.86 -5.95
CA GLU A 119 14.07 -41.71 -6.55
C GLU A 119 13.45 -43.05 -6.97
N LEU A 120 14.26 -43.95 -7.54
CA LEU A 120 13.82 -45.27 -8.05
C LEU A 120 13.69 -46.31 -6.93
N PHE A 121 14.70 -46.43 -6.07
CA PHE A 121 14.86 -47.56 -5.14
C PHE A 121 14.49 -47.24 -3.69
N VAL A 122 14.40 -45.97 -3.29
CA VAL A 122 14.09 -45.56 -1.91
C VAL A 122 12.75 -44.85 -1.83
N GLN A 123 12.55 -43.81 -2.65
CA GLN A 123 11.29 -43.08 -2.71
C GLN A 123 10.21 -43.82 -3.51
N HIS A 124 10.62 -44.71 -4.42
CA HIS A 124 9.74 -45.35 -5.41
C HIS A 124 8.89 -44.32 -6.19
N GLY A 125 9.43 -43.15 -6.50
CA GLY A 125 8.71 -42.06 -7.18
C GLY A 125 8.76 -42.14 -8.71
N SER A 126 9.53 -43.07 -9.26
CA SER A 126 9.68 -43.31 -10.70
C SER A 126 10.13 -44.74 -10.97
N ILE A 127 10.01 -45.18 -12.22
CA ILE A 127 10.54 -46.46 -12.70
C ILE A 127 11.35 -46.23 -13.99
N LEU A 128 12.24 -47.17 -14.33
CA LEU A 128 12.90 -47.22 -15.64
C LEU A 128 12.36 -48.39 -16.44
N THR A 129 11.98 -48.13 -17.69
CA THR A 129 11.46 -49.14 -18.63
C THR A 129 12.30 -49.19 -19.91
N GLY A 130 12.22 -50.32 -20.61
CA GLY A 130 12.91 -50.54 -21.89
C GLY A 130 14.35 -51.02 -21.73
N ILE A 131 14.67 -51.64 -20.59
CA ILE A 131 16.02 -52.13 -20.30
C ILE A 131 16.34 -53.31 -21.22
N GLY A 132 17.43 -53.19 -21.97
CA GLY A 132 17.82 -54.15 -23.01
C GLY A 132 17.21 -53.85 -24.39
N THR A 133 16.51 -52.72 -24.53
CA THR A 133 16.01 -52.20 -25.82
C THR A 133 16.78 -50.93 -26.22
N THR A 134 16.56 -50.42 -27.42
CA THR A 134 17.17 -49.15 -27.87
C THR A 134 16.49 -47.90 -27.29
N ARG A 135 15.44 -48.06 -26.47
CA ARG A 135 14.60 -46.96 -25.97
C ARG A 135 14.43 -47.03 -24.46
N LEU A 136 15.46 -46.61 -23.72
CA LEU A 136 15.37 -46.42 -22.28
C LEU A 136 14.49 -45.22 -21.95
N LYS A 137 13.56 -45.38 -21.00
CA LYS A 137 12.63 -44.32 -20.60
C LYS A 137 12.39 -44.33 -19.10
N ARG A 138 12.38 -43.14 -18.51
CA ARG A 138 11.94 -42.91 -17.13
C ARG A 138 10.45 -42.62 -17.10
N VAL A 139 9.71 -43.24 -16.20
CA VAL A 139 8.27 -43.01 -16.06
C VAL A 139 8.00 -42.46 -14.67
N THR A 140 7.33 -41.29 -14.61
CA THR A 140 7.00 -40.63 -13.35
C THR A 140 5.55 -40.13 -13.38
N ARG A 141 4.84 -40.27 -12.25
CA ARG A 141 3.51 -39.70 -12.09
C ARG A 141 3.52 -38.60 -11.04
N LEU A 142 2.90 -37.48 -11.38
CA LEU A 142 2.88 -36.27 -10.56
C LEU A 142 1.44 -35.93 -10.23
N LEU A 143 1.20 -35.57 -8.97
CA LEU A 143 -0.01 -34.87 -8.55
C LEU A 143 0.33 -33.39 -8.36
N LYS A 144 -0.28 -32.51 -9.16
CA LYS A 144 -0.25 -31.05 -9.02
C LYS A 144 -1.53 -30.60 -8.32
N LEU A 145 -1.39 -29.83 -7.26
CA LEU A 145 -2.52 -29.34 -6.47
C LEU A 145 -2.68 -27.83 -6.67
N ARG A 146 -3.80 -27.41 -7.26
CA ARG A 146 -4.20 -26.01 -7.38
C ARG A 146 -5.00 -25.62 -6.14
N LEU A 147 -4.36 -24.98 -5.17
CA LEU A 147 -5.04 -24.46 -3.97
C LEU A 147 -5.43 -23.00 -4.23
N VAL A 148 -6.72 -22.72 -4.16
CA VAL A 148 -7.31 -21.39 -4.41
C VAL A 148 -7.89 -20.83 -3.12
N ALA A 149 -7.61 -19.56 -2.82
CA ALA A 149 -8.22 -18.82 -1.72
C ALA A 149 -8.77 -17.48 -2.22
N ASP A 150 -9.87 -17.03 -1.61
CA ASP A 150 -10.38 -15.67 -1.79
C ASP A 150 -9.55 -14.75 -0.88
N ILE A 151 -8.65 -13.96 -1.46
CA ILE A 151 -7.88 -12.93 -0.75
C ILE A 151 -8.41 -11.59 -1.25
N ASP A 152 -9.00 -10.82 -0.35
CA ASP A 152 -9.54 -9.48 -0.64
C ASP A 152 -10.54 -9.43 -1.81
N GLY A 153 -11.35 -10.47 -1.96
CA GLY A 153 -12.42 -10.54 -2.95
C GLY A 153 -12.00 -11.12 -4.30
N VAL A 154 -10.70 -11.44 -4.47
CA VAL A 154 -10.07 -11.99 -5.67
C VAL A 154 -9.55 -13.40 -5.40
N ASP A 155 -9.80 -14.32 -6.34
CA ASP A 155 -9.28 -15.68 -6.27
C ASP A 155 -7.79 -15.70 -6.58
N HIS A 156 -7.00 -16.18 -5.62
CA HIS A 156 -5.56 -16.34 -5.74
C HIS A 156 -5.19 -17.83 -5.66
N VAL A 157 -4.12 -18.20 -6.36
CA VAL A 157 -3.53 -19.55 -6.35
C VAL A 157 -2.16 -19.52 -5.66
N VAL A 158 -1.88 -20.53 -4.84
CA VAL A 158 -0.56 -20.68 -4.23
C VAL A 158 0.45 -21.28 -5.22
N LEU A 159 1.62 -20.66 -5.30
CA LEU A 159 2.72 -21.09 -6.16
C LEU A 159 4.03 -21.08 -5.37
N SER A 160 4.91 -22.03 -5.67
CA SER A 160 6.31 -21.93 -5.26
C SER A 160 6.95 -20.81 -6.07
N ARG A 161 7.80 -20.01 -5.43
CA ARG A 161 8.66 -19.01 -6.10
C ARG A 161 10.11 -19.43 -6.07
N LEU A 162 10.56 -19.95 -4.92
CA LEU A 162 11.95 -20.26 -4.66
C LEU A 162 12.10 -21.57 -3.89
N GLN A 163 13.04 -22.41 -4.33
CA GLN A 163 13.32 -23.71 -3.73
C GLN A 163 14.82 -23.85 -3.44
N PHE A 164 15.16 -24.26 -2.23
CA PHE A 164 16.51 -24.64 -1.83
C PHE A 164 16.58 -26.16 -1.68
N MET A 165 17.55 -26.77 -2.36
CA MET A 165 17.79 -28.20 -2.37
C MET A 165 18.81 -28.59 -1.29
N HIS A 166 18.79 -29.85 -0.85
CA HIS A 166 19.76 -30.42 0.10
C HIS A 166 21.26 -30.30 -0.32
N ASP A 167 21.56 -30.13 -1.61
CA ASP A 167 22.91 -29.94 -2.16
C ASP A 167 23.33 -28.47 -2.26
N GLY A 168 22.49 -27.54 -1.78
CA GLY A 168 22.73 -26.10 -1.82
C GLY A 168 22.31 -25.43 -3.13
N GLN A 169 21.78 -26.18 -4.11
CA GLN A 169 21.24 -25.56 -5.33
C GLN A 169 19.94 -24.79 -5.02
N GLN A 170 19.81 -23.63 -5.66
CA GLN A 170 18.64 -22.76 -5.60
C GLN A 170 17.92 -22.77 -6.95
N ILE A 171 16.62 -23.02 -6.92
CA ILE A 171 15.79 -23.07 -8.12
C ILE A 171 14.64 -22.07 -7.98
N GLN A 172 14.52 -21.17 -8.95
CA GLN A 172 13.44 -20.20 -9.03
C GLN A 172 12.48 -20.60 -10.14
N ARG A 173 11.20 -20.79 -9.81
CA ARG A 173 10.14 -21.18 -10.76
C ARG A 173 8.77 -20.93 -10.15
N GLN A 174 7.78 -20.62 -10.98
CA GLN A 174 6.37 -20.52 -10.58
C GLN A 174 5.69 -21.88 -10.74
N GLN A 175 5.66 -22.67 -9.68
CA GLN A 175 5.18 -24.06 -9.75
C GLN A 175 4.09 -24.35 -8.71
N LEU A 176 3.01 -25.01 -9.15
CA LEU A 176 1.98 -25.53 -8.25
C LEU A 176 2.57 -26.54 -7.24
N PRO A 177 2.05 -26.59 -6.00
CA PRO A 177 2.37 -27.64 -5.06
C PRO A 177 2.25 -29.03 -5.72
N LEU A 178 3.32 -29.82 -5.69
CA LEU A 178 3.33 -31.11 -6.34
C LEU A 178 4.06 -32.21 -5.55
N ARG A 179 3.69 -33.45 -5.85
CA ARG A 179 4.32 -34.66 -5.31
C ARG A 179 4.32 -35.78 -6.35
N ARG A 180 5.33 -36.65 -6.29
CA ARG A 180 5.36 -37.89 -7.08
C ARG A 180 4.46 -38.93 -6.43
N LEU A 181 3.71 -39.68 -7.25
CA LEU A 181 2.97 -40.85 -6.79
C LEU A 181 3.95 -42.02 -6.60
N ALA A 182 3.78 -42.77 -5.50
CA ALA A 182 4.62 -43.92 -5.20
C ALA A 182 4.24 -45.14 -6.06
N TRP A 183 5.24 -45.82 -6.62
CA TRP A 183 5.10 -47.07 -7.36
C TRP A 183 5.11 -48.27 -6.41
N LYS A 184 4.20 -49.22 -6.64
CA LYS A 184 4.00 -50.46 -5.86
C LYS A 184 4.14 -51.66 -6.79
N LEU A 185 5.34 -51.88 -7.31
CA LEU A 185 5.60 -52.96 -8.26
C LEU A 185 5.50 -54.35 -7.60
N PRO A 186 5.08 -55.40 -8.34
CA PRO A 186 5.09 -56.79 -7.85
C PRO A 186 6.50 -57.36 -7.62
N THR A 187 7.48 -56.82 -8.34
CA THR A 187 8.89 -57.17 -8.26
C THR A 187 9.65 -56.09 -7.50
N ASP A 188 10.61 -56.49 -6.66
CA ASP A 188 11.45 -55.57 -5.86
C ASP A 188 12.35 -54.64 -6.69
N SER A 189 12.38 -54.79 -8.03
CA SER A 189 13.21 -53.98 -8.92
C SER A 189 12.37 -52.94 -9.70
N PRO A 190 12.73 -51.63 -9.64
CA PRO A 190 12.14 -50.55 -10.43
C PRO A 190 12.66 -50.51 -11.89
N LEU A 191 13.45 -51.53 -12.28
CA LEU A 191 14.10 -51.68 -13.58
C LEU A 191 13.35 -52.72 -14.43
N LEU A 192 12.51 -52.25 -15.37
CA LEU A 192 11.61 -53.11 -16.14
C LEU A 192 12.14 -53.39 -17.58
N PRO A 193 12.16 -54.67 -18.03
CA PRO A 193 12.64 -55.04 -19.36
C PRO A 193 11.76 -54.59 -20.53
N SER A 194 10.43 -54.45 -20.33
CA SER A 194 9.47 -54.14 -21.39
C SER A 194 8.74 -52.82 -21.15
N CYS A 195 8.43 -52.09 -22.22
CA CYS A 195 7.50 -50.96 -22.20
C CYS A 195 6.07 -51.50 -22.16
N GLU A 196 5.55 -51.79 -20.96
CA GLU A 196 4.18 -52.24 -20.78
C GLU A 196 3.20 -51.22 -21.36
N ALA A 197 2.30 -51.66 -22.25
CA ALA A 197 1.37 -50.79 -22.98
C ALA A 197 0.37 -50.03 -22.06
N ASN A 198 0.21 -50.49 -20.81
CA ASN A 198 -0.77 -49.98 -19.86
C ASN A 198 -0.25 -48.88 -18.93
N VAL A 199 1.03 -48.51 -19.04
CA VAL A 199 1.66 -47.49 -18.17
C VAL A 199 1.06 -46.08 -18.36
N TYR A 200 0.40 -45.84 -19.50
CA TYR A 200 -0.32 -44.61 -19.81
C TYR A 200 -1.72 -44.52 -19.18
N ASN A 201 -2.24 -45.61 -18.61
CA ASN A 201 -3.60 -45.66 -18.07
C ASN A 201 -3.70 -44.86 -16.77
N GLU A 202 -4.72 -44.01 -16.64
CA GLU A 202 -4.97 -43.20 -15.45
C GLU A 202 -4.94 -44.01 -14.15
N ASP A 203 -5.69 -45.11 -14.09
CA ASP A 203 -5.80 -45.99 -12.93
C ASP A 203 -4.91 -47.23 -13.08
N TYR A 204 -3.58 -47.03 -13.03
CA TYR A 204 -2.63 -48.14 -13.08
C TYR A 204 -2.49 -48.79 -11.70
N GLU A 205 -2.74 -50.10 -11.61
CA GLU A 205 -2.84 -50.87 -10.36
C GLU A 205 -1.58 -50.79 -9.48
N TYR A 206 -0.41 -50.62 -10.10
CA TYR A 206 0.88 -50.56 -9.42
C TYR A 206 1.33 -49.13 -9.06
N VAL A 207 0.41 -48.15 -9.05
CA VAL A 207 0.70 -46.78 -8.60
C VAL A 207 -0.27 -46.35 -7.50
N GLU A 208 0.24 -45.61 -6.52
CA GLU A 208 -0.56 -44.94 -5.51
C GLU A 208 -1.70 -44.12 -6.14
N SER A 209 -2.91 -44.24 -5.57
CA SER A 209 -4.05 -43.44 -6.02
C SER A 209 -3.82 -41.95 -5.78
N TRP A 210 -4.11 -41.12 -6.79
CA TRP A 210 -4.01 -39.66 -6.69
C TRP A 210 -4.88 -39.09 -5.56
N ARG A 211 -6.04 -39.72 -5.26
CA ARG A 211 -6.93 -39.31 -4.16
C ARG A 211 -6.29 -39.49 -2.79
N SER A 212 -5.61 -40.62 -2.59
CA SER A 212 -4.85 -40.88 -1.36
C SER A 212 -3.70 -39.89 -1.19
N CYS A 213 -3.04 -39.54 -2.30
CA CYS A 213 -1.90 -38.65 -2.32
C CYS A 213 -2.26 -37.17 -2.04
N CYS A 214 -3.48 -36.72 -2.37
CA CYS A 214 -3.91 -35.32 -2.17
C CYS A 214 -3.66 -34.80 -0.74
N MET A 215 -4.00 -35.60 0.27
CA MET A 215 -3.83 -35.22 1.67
C MET A 215 -2.35 -35.16 2.05
N SER A 216 -1.56 -36.11 1.56
CA SER A 216 -0.11 -36.10 1.73
C SER A 216 0.54 -34.89 1.07
N VAL A 217 0.06 -34.40 -0.08
CA VAL A 217 0.60 -33.15 -0.69
C VAL A 217 0.32 -31.95 0.21
N LEU A 218 -0.92 -31.81 0.69
CA LEU A 218 -1.31 -30.70 1.56
C LEU A 218 -0.49 -30.66 2.85
N GLU A 219 -0.22 -31.83 3.42
CA GLU A 219 0.59 -31.96 4.63
C GLU A 219 2.08 -31.78 4.33
N GLU A 220 2.66 -32.58 3.41
CA GLU A 220 4.11 -32.62 3.09
C GLU A 220 4.62 -31.37 2.33
N ARG A 221 3.76 -30.61 1.64
CA ARG A 221 4.18 -29.40 0.90
C ARG A 221 3.74 -28.10 1.54
N LEU A 222 2.55 -28.06 2.10
CA LEU A 222 1.95 -26.83 2.64
C LEU A 222 1.81 -26.84 4.16
N GLY A 223 2.10 -27.95 4.85
CA GLY A 223 1.96 -28.06 6.30
C GLY A 223 0.51 -28.06 6.80
N ILE A 224 -0.46 -28.31 5.90
CA ILE A 224 -1.88 -28.32 6.24
C ILE A 224 -2.25 -29.71 6.75
N SER A 225 -2.57 -29.81 8.04
CA SER A 225 -2.94 -31.09 8.65
C SER A 225 -4.20 -31.68 8.01
N MET A 226 -4.31 -33.02 8.05
CA MET A 226 -5.47 -33.75 7.52
C MET A 226 -6.81 -33.23 8.07
N THR A 227 -6.86 -32.92 9.37
CA THR A 227 -8.05 -32.39 10.04
C THR A 227 -8.40 -30.98 9.58
N THR A 228 -7.40 -30.15 9.30
CA THR A 228 -7.61 -28.80 8.77
C THR A 228 -8.09 -28.85 7.34
N ALA A 229 -7.47 -29.67 6.51
CA ALA A 229 -7.84 -29.86 5.11
C ALA A 229 -9.30 -30.31 4.97
N GLN A 230 -9.76 -31.27 5.78
CA GLN A 230 -11.17 -31.72 5.76
C GLN A 230 -12.18 -30.65 6.20
N GLN A 231 -11.78 -29.73 7.08
CA GLN A 231 -12.67 -28.69 7.62
C GLN A 231 -12.68 -27.42 6.77
N GLN A 232 -11.54 -27.07 6.19
CA GLN A 232 -11.32 -25.75 5.59
C GLN A 232 -11.06 -25.80 4.08
N LEU A 233 -10.91 -26.98 3.48
CA LEU A 233 -10.73 -27.12 2.03
C LEU A 233 -11.88 -27.90 1.42
N LYS A 234 -12.33 -27.45 0.25
CA LYS A 234 -13.34 -28.13 -0.56
C LYS A 234 -12.77 -28.45 -1.93
N GLU A 235 -12.82 -29.72 -2.32
CA GLU A 235 -12.51 -30.14 -3.70
C GLU A 235 -13.51 -29.46 -4.65
N VAL A 236 -12.99 -28.78 -5.68
CA VAL A 236 -13.84 -28.15 -6.70
C VAL A 236 -14.24 -29.23 -7.70
N ALA A 237 -15.52 -29.61 -7.68
CA ALA A 237 -16.05 -30.64 -8.57
C ALA A 237 -15.75 -30.33 -10.04
N ASN A 238 -15.46 -31.38 -10.82
CA ASN A 238 -15.21 -31.33 -12.27
C ASN A 238 -13.95 -30.54 -12.71
N THR A 239 -12.99 -30.30 -11.81
CA THR A 239 -11.72 -29.61 -12.14
C THR A 239 -10.52 -30.54 -12.26
N TYR A 240 -10.72 -31.84 -11.98
CA TYR A 240 -9.66 -32.84 -12.10
C TYR A 240 -9.32 -33.11 -13.57
N THR A 241 -8.02 -33.14 -13.87
CA THR A 241 -7.52 -33.50 -15.21
C THR A 241 -6.33 -34.44 -15.11
N TYR A 242 -6.24 -35.40 -16.04
CA TYR A 242 -5.09 -36.27 -16.20
C TYR A 242 -4.50 -36.10 -17.60
N GLN A 243 -3.19 -35.87 -17.69
CA GLN A 243 -2.46 -35.65 -18.93
C GLN A 243 -1.20 -36.53 -18.96
N ASN A 244 -0.82 -36.98 -20.16
CA ASN A 244 0.40 -37.76 -20.37
C ASN A 244 1.30 -37.06 -21.40
N ASP A 245 2.51 -36.72 -20.98
CA ASP A 245 3.55 -36.18 -21.87
C ASP A 245 4.64 -37.25 -22.04
N ASP A 246 4.80 -37.78 -23.26
CA ASP A 246 5.76 -38.84 -23.54
C ASP A 246 7.02 -38.33 -24.25
N ASN A 247 8.17 -38.96 -23.95
CA ASN A 247 9.49 -38.64 -24.49
C ASN A 247 9.94 -37.18 -24.27
N VAL A 248 9.58 -36.60 -23.12
CA VAL A 248 10.05 -35.27 -22.72
C VAL A 248 11.51 -35.38 -22.26
N ALA A 249 12.39 -34.51 -22.77
CA ALA A 249 13.77 -34.44 -22.31
C ALA A 249 13.80 -33.96 -20.85
N SER A 250 14.39 -34.75 -19.95
CA SER A 250 14.45 -34.39 -18.53
C SER A 250 15.52 -33.32 -18.28
N GLU A 251 15.12 -32.09 -17.98
CA GLU A 251 16.04 -31.01 -17.58
C GLU A 251 16.91 -31.41 -16.37
N GLY A 252 16.33 -32.14 -15.42
CA GLY A 252 17.04 -32.62 -14.23
C GLY A 252 17.96 -33.82 -14.47
N TYR A 253 17.76 -34.56 -15.58
CA TYR A 253 18.55 -35.74 -15.95
C TYR A 253 18.84 -35.70 -17.46
N PRO A 254 19.79 -34.84 -17.90
CA PRO A 254 20.09 -34.68 -19.31
C PRO A 254 20.40 -36.01 -19.99
N GLY A 255 19.84 -36.22 -21.19
CA GLY A 255 19.99 -37.46 -21.96
C GLY A 255 18.99 -38.58 -21.60
N LEU A 256 18.20 -38.43 -20.54
CA LEU A 256 17.16 -39.39 -20.16
C LEU A 256 15.76 -38.87 -20.52
N ASN A 257 15.08 -39.55 -21.44
CA ASN A 257 13.69 -39.25 -21.80
C ASN A 257 12.73 -39.70 -20.70
N THR A 258 11.76 -38.84 -20.39
CA THR A 258 10.78 -39.07 -19.33
C THR A 258 9.34 -39.04 -19.89
N LEU A 259 8.52 -39.98 -19.40
CA LEU A 259 7.07 -39.95 -19.52
C LEU A 259 6.49 -39.41 -18.23
N TYR A 260 5.75 -38.30 -18.34
CA TYR A 260 5.05 -37.67 -17.23
C TYR A 260 3.55 -37.99 -17.29
N GLY A 261 3.04 -38.67 -16.26
CA GLY A 261 1.59 -38.72 -16.01
C GLY A 261 1.21 -37.66 -14.98
N VAL A 262 0.53 -36.59 -15.39
CA VAL A 262 0.22 -35.45 -14.53
C VAL A 262 -1.26 -35.47 -14.16
N HIS A 263 -1.55 -35.76 -12.90
CA HIS A 263 -2.84 -35.53 -12.27
C HIS A 263 -2.88 -34.09 -11.75
N GLN A 264 -3.92 -33.34 -12.07
CA GLN A 264 -4.13 -32.00 -11.53
C GLN A 264 -5.49 -31.92 -10.86
N VAL A 265 -5.54 -31.39 -9.64
CA VAL A 265 -6.76 -31.25 -8.83
C VAL A 265 -6.84 -29.84 -8.25
N THR A 266 -8.06 -29.30 -8.11
CA THR A 266 -8.28 -27.98 -7.51
C THR A 266 -8.99 -28.07 -6.17
N PHE A 267 -8.42 -27.45 -5.14
CA PHE A 267 -9.03 -27.24 -3.84
C PHE A 267 -9.29 -25.76 -3.61
N ARG A 268 -10.41 -25.43 -2.98
CA ARG A 268 -10.76 -24.08 -2.55
C ARG A 268 -10.76 -23.99 -1.04
N VAL A 269 -10.13 -22.96 -0.48
CA VAL A 269 -10.23 -22.60 0.94
C VAL A 269 -11.63 -22.06 1.20
N VAL A 270 -12.33 -22.65 2.17
CA VAL A 270 -13.72 -22.32 2.51
C VAL A 270 -13.80 -21.02 3.30
N ASN A 271 -12.91 -20.84 4.28
CA ASN A 271 -12.80 -19.63 5.09
C ASN A 271 -11.34 -19.18 5.21
N PRO A 272 -10.90 -18.20 4.41
CA PRO A 272 -9.54 -17.65 4.45
C PRO A 272 -9.18 -16.99 5.79
N ASP A 273 -10.15 -16.48 6.55
CA ASP A 273 -9.93 -15.82 7.84
C ASP A 273 -9.75 -16.80 9.01
N HIS A 274 -9.87 -18.11 8.75
CA HIS A 274 -9.82 -19.11 9.80
C HIS A 274 -8.39 -19.33 10.34
N SER A 275 -8.21 -19.34 11.66
CA SER A 275 -6.89 -19.45 12.32
C SER A 275 -6.04 -20.66 11.86
N LYS A 276 -6.69 -21.77 11.50
CA LYS A 276 -6.03 -22.98 11.00
C LYS A 276 -5.38 -22.84 9.62
N VAL A 277 -5.77 -21.85 8.81
CA VAL A 277 -5.14 -21.56 7.51
C VAL A 277 -4.21 -20.35 7.56
N ALA A 278 -4.04 -19.73 8.73
CA ALA A 278 -3.12 -18.60 8.90
C ALA A 278 -1.65 -18.97 8.61
N GLY A 279 -1.27 -20.23 8.85
CA GLY A 279 0.09 -20.72 8.58
C GLY A 279 0.50 -20.60 7.11
N ILE A 280 -0.44 -20.70 6.17
CA ILE A 280 -0.19 -20.56 4.73
C ILE A 280 -0.37 -19.11 4.24
N GLY A 281 -0.24 -18.13 5.15
CA GLY A 281 -0.26 -16.71 4.84
C GLY A 281 -1.65 -16.08 4.68
N LEU A 282 -2.73 -16.80 4.99
CA LEU A 282 -4.09 -16.26 4.92
C LEU A 282 -4.48 -15.51 6.21
N PRO A 283 -5.41 -14.54 6.16
CA PRO A 283 -6.20 -14.11 4.98
C PRO A 283 -5.48 -13.13 4.05
N LEU A 284 -4.34 -12.56 4.47
CA LEU A 284 -3.66 -11.46 3.77
C LEU A 284 -2.82 -11.87 2.56
N GLY A 285 -2.75 -13.17 2.23
CA GLY A 285 -1.92 -13.67 1.13
C GLY A 285 -0.42 -13.51 1.34
N GLN A 286 0.06 -13.50 2.58
CA GLN A 286 1.49 -13.33 2.90
C GLN A 286 2.32 -14.49 2.35
N GLU A 287 3.57 -14.20 1.97
CA GLU A 287 4.53 -15.25 1.63
C GLU A 287 4.82 -16.11 2.87
N PHE A 288 5.00 -17.40 2.65
CA PHE A 288 5.36 -18.34 3.71
C PHE A 288 6.35 -19.37 3.15
N ALA A 289 7.12 -20.00 4.03
CA ALA A 289 8.06 -21.05 3.63
C ALA A 289 7.72 -22.37 4.31
N THR A 290 7.97 -23.49 3.62
CA THR A 290 7.87 -24.83 4.21
C THR A 290 9.21 -25.54 4.14
N ALA A 291 9.64 -26.12 5.27
CA ALA A 291 10.88 -26.87 5.41
C ALA A 291 10.59 -28.35 5.69
N ASP A 292 11.10 -29.25 4.82
CA ASP A 292 11.03 -30.70 5.05
C ASP A 292 11.97 -31.08 6.21
N GLY A 293 11.46 -31.84 7.19
CA GLY A 293 11.90 -31.94 8.61
C GLY A 293 13.37 -32.10 9.01
N HIS A 294 14.33 -32.23 8.09
CA HIS A 294 15.78 -32.20 8.38
C HIS A 294 16.50 -30.95 7.85
N PHE A 295 15.80 -30.07 7.13
CA PHE A 295 16.34 -28.81 6.65
C PHE A 295 16.45 -27.81 7.83
N SER A 296 17.67 -27.60 8.34
CA SER A 296 18.00 -26.54 9.30
C SER A 296 19.04 -25.61 8.67
N LEU A 297 18.73 -24.31 8.60
CA LEU A 297 19.66 -23.29 8.10
C LEU A 297 20.95 -23.19 8.94
N GLU A 298 20.90 -23.60 10.21
CA GLU A 298 22.08 -23.73 11.09
C GLU A 298 23.09 -24.75 10.55
N ARG A 299 22.62 -25.79 9.84
CA ARG A 299 23.48 -26.88 9.35
C ARG A 299 24.14 -26.59 8.00
N PHE A 300 23.75 -25.54 7.28
CA PHE A 300 24.46 -25.12 6.07
C PHE A 300 25.90 -24.67 6.36
N HIS A 301 26.21 -24.31 7.61
CA HIS A 301 27.55 -23.96 8.08
C HIS A 301 28.32 -25.12 8.73
N CYS A 302 27.66 -26.26 9.00
CA CYS A 302 28.29 -27.46 9.56
C CYS A 302 28.62 -28.44 8.43
N LYS A 303 29.82 -29.05 8.46
CA LYS A 303 30.31 -29.99 7.44
C LYS A 303 29.53 -31.33 7.33
N GLU A 304 28.32 -31.42 7.90
CA GLU A 304 27.49 -32.63 7.80
C GLU A 304 26.55 -32.53 6.59
N PRO A 305 26.52 -33.54 5.70
CA PRO A 305 25.67 -33.52 4.51
C PRO A 305 24.18 -33.61 4.86
N ILE A 306 23.38 -32.73 4.26
CA ILE A 306 21.91 -32.73 4.37
C ILE A 306 21.37 -33.99 3.64
N PRO A 307 20.38 -34.72 4.21
CA PRO A 307 19.80 -35.90 3.56
C PRO A 307 19.19 -35.59 2.18
N ILE A 308 19.39 -36.50 1.22
CA ILE A 308 18.75 -36.45 -0.10
C ILE A 308 17.23 -36.47 0.08
N GLY A 309 16.55 -35.55 -0.62
CA GLY A 309 15.12 -35.33 -0.52
C GLY A 309 14.71 -34.17 0.39
N SER A 310 15.63 -33.59 1.17
CA SER A 310 15.34 -32.40 1.98
C SER A 310 15.25 -31.14 1.10
N GLN A 311 14.27 -30.29 1.36
CA GLN A 311 14.07 -29.04 0.63
C GLN A 311 13.40 -27.96 1.49
N LEU A 312 13.67 -26.70 1.15
CA LEU A 312 12.95 -25.52 1.64
C LEU A 312 12.26 -24.85 0.45
N ASN A 313 10.96 -24.62 0.54
CA ASN A 313 10.19 -23.94 -0.50
C ASN A 313 9.60 -22.64 0.05
N VAL A 314 9.71 -21.57 -0.72
CA VAL A 314 9.04 -20.28 -0.47
C VAL A 314 7.82 -20.20 -1.38
N TRP A 315 6.65 -20.02 -0.77
CA TRP A 315 5.35 -19.97 -1.40
C TRP A 315 4.80 -18.55 -1.39
N PHE A 316 4.06 -18.21 -2.43
CA PHE A 316 3.35 -16.94 -2.55
C PHE A 316 1.99 -17.14 -3.21
N TRP A 317 1.12 -16.16 -3.02
CA TRP A 317 -0.22 -16.12 -3.60
C TRP A 317 -0.23 -15.23 -4.83
N MET A 318 -0.65 -15.77 -5.97
CA MET A 318 -0.78 -15.05 -7.24
C MET A 318 -2.25 -14.98 -7.66
N PRO A 319 -2.75 -13.85 -8.19
CA PRO A 319 -4.10 -13.78 -8.75
C PRO A 319 -4.32 -14.85 -9.83
N CYS A 320 -5.45 -15.55 -9.78
CA CYS A 320 -5.75 -16.60 -10.76
C CYS A 320 -5.81 -16.07 -12.19
N THR A 321 -6.21 -14.81 -12.39
CA THR A 321 -6.22 -14.15 -13.71
C THR A 321 -4.83 -14.03 -14.31
N GLU A 322 -3.82 -13.72 -13.50
CA GLU A 322 -2.42 -13.63 -13.92
C GLU A 322 -1.85 -15.02 -14.19
N PHE A 323 -2.13 -15.98 -13.31
CA PHE A 323 -1.70 -17.37 -13.49
C PHE A 323 -2.26 -18.00 -14.77
N ASP A 324 -3.56 -17.81 -15.04
CA ASP A 324 -4.22 -18.37 -16.22
C ASP A 324 -3.68 -17.72 -17.52
N GLN A 325 -3.31 -16.44 -17.49
CA GLN A 325 -2.63 -15.74 -18.60
C GLN A 325 -1.21 -16.29 -18.84
N ALA A 326 -0.42 -16.48 -17.77
CA ALA A 326 0.93 -17.03 -17.85
C ALA A 326 0.92 -18.46 -18.43
N CYS A 327 -0.08 -19.27 -18.05
CA CYS A 327 -0.27 -20.62 -18.59
C CYS A 327 -0.73 -20.62 -20.07
N ALA A 328 -1.48 -19.61 -20.52
CA ALA A 328 -1.91 -19.49 -21.92
C ALA A 328 -0.76 -19.16 -22.89
N GLY A 329 0.31 -18.51 -22.41
CA GLY A 329 1.48 -18.13 -23.22
C GLY A 329 2.47 -19.27 -23.53
N GLN A 330 2.35 -20.44 -22.91
CA GLN A 330 3.33 -21.54 -23.02
C GLN A 330 2.87 -22.75 -23.86
N SER A 331 1.87 -22.63 -24.74
CA SER A 331 1.50 -23.73 -25.66
C SER A 331 1.07 -23.29 -27.07
N LEU A 332 1.77 -23.79 -28.09
CA LEU A 332 1.32 -23.88 -29.49
C LEU A 332 0.52 -25.19 -29.69
N PRO A 333 -0.25 -25.32 -30.79
CA PRO A 333 -1.60 -24.78 -31.00
C PRO A 333 -2.68 -25.59 -30.26
N ARG A 334 -3.76 -24.91 -29.84
CA ARG A 334 -4.96 -25.54 -29.28
C ARG A 334 -5.62 -26.49 -30.28
N SER A 335 -5.72 -27.77 -29.93
CA SER A 335 -6.89 -28.56 -30.30
C SER A 335 -7.99 -28.26 -29.28
N ASP A 336 -9.15 -27.82 -29.78
CA ASP A 336 -10.36 -27.53 -29.01
C ASP A 336 -10.67 -28.61 -27.96
N CYS A 337 -10.51 -28.25 -26.69
CA CYS A 337 -11.08 -28.95 -25.54
C CYS A 337 -11.88 -27.91 -24.74
N GLY A 338 -13.20 -28.04 -24.80
CA GLY A 338 -14.17 -26.98 -24.56
C GLY A 338 -14.33 -26.51 -23.12
N GLU A 339 -14.19 -25.21 -22.92
CA GLU A 339 -15.07 -24.48 -22.00
C GLU A 339 -16.48 -24.44 -22.63
N SER A 340 -17.51 -24.81 -21.87
CA SER A 340 -18.88 -24.88 -22.40
C SER A 340 -19.33 -23.49 -22.93
N PRO A 341 -19.70 -23.34 -24.23
CA PRO A 341 -20.09 -22.06 -24.84
C PRO A 341 -21.29 -21.35 -24.17
N SER A 342 -21.98 -22.01 -23.25
CA SER A 342 -23.15 -21.51 -22.55
C SER A 342 -22.84 -20.46 -21.49
N ILE A 343 -21.72 -20.56 -20.76
CA ILE A 343 -21.42 -19.70 -19.60
C ILE A 343 -21.05 -18.28 -20.04
N LYS A 344 -20.11 -18.13 -20.98
CA LYS A 344 -19.73 -16.81 -21.52
C LYS A 344 -20.90 -16.09 -22.19
N ARG A 345 -21.81 -16.85 -22.82
CA ARG A 345 -23.02 -16.29 -23.43
C ARG A 345 -23.99 -15.74 -22.37
N LEU A 346 -24.17 -16.45 -21.26
CA LEU A 346 -25.01 -16.02 -20.14
C LEU A 346 -24.43 -14.80 -19.40
N GLU A 347 -23.10 -14.74 -19.24
CA GLU A 347 -22.41 -13.57 -18.68
C GLU A 347 -22.63 -12.32 -19.55
N ALA A 348 -22.49 -12.46 -20.87
CA ALA A 348 -22.73 -11.38 -21.81
C ALA A 348 -24.19 -10.90 -21.78
N GLU A 349 -25.15 -11.83 -21.70
CA GLU A 349 -26.59 -11.52 -21.61
C GLU A 349 -26.93 -10.80 -20.29
N LEU A 350 -26.40 -11.27 -19.15
CA LEU A 350 -26.60 -10.61 -17.86
C LEU A 350 -25.98 -9.21 -17.83
N THR A 351 -24.80 -9.05 -18.43
CA THR A 351 -24.13 -7.75 -18.55
C THR A 351 -24.96 -6.79 -19.38
N PHE A 352 -25.53 -7.27 -20.49
CA PHE A 352 -26.39 -6.47 -21.36
C PHE A 352 -27.67 -6.02 -20.64
N LEU A 353 -28.32 -6.91 -19.87
CA LEU A 353 -29.54 -6.58 -19.11
C LEU A 353 -29.32 -5.50 -18.04
N LYS A 354 -28.10 -5.37 -17.52
CA LYS A 354 -27.73 -4.34 -16.53
C LYS A 354 -27.34 -2.99 -17.15
N ARG A 355 -27.38 -2.84 -18.47
CA ARG A 355 -27.08 -1.58 -19.17
C ARG A 355 -28.32 -0.69 -19.27
N VAL A 356 -28.09 0.62 -19.26
CA VAL A 356 -29.14 1.62 -19.46
C VAL A 356 -29.34 1.85 -20.96
N PRO A 357 -30.59 1.83 -21.47
CA PRO A 357 -30.88 2.24 -22.84
C PRO A 357 -30.53 3.71 -23.07
N VAL A 358 -29.93 4.01 -24.22
CA VAL A 358 -29.60 5.39 -24.61
C VAL A 358 -30.87 6.24 -24.71
N ALA A 359 -30.91 7.38 -24.03
CA ALA A 359 -32.07 8.26 -24.05
C ALA A 359 -32.33 8.80 -25.49
N PRO A 360 -33.60 8.76 -25.99
CA PRO A 360 -33.92 9.21 -27.35
C PRO A 360 -33.48 10.65 -27.65
N ALA A 361 -33.49 11.53 -26.66
CA ALA A 361 -33.03 12.91 -26.80
C ALA A 361 -31.51 13.02 -27.04
N ILE A 362 -30.70 12.18 -26.38
CA ILE A 362 -29.25 12.14 -26.57
C ILE A 362 -28.93 11.55 -27.94
N SER A 363 -29.62 10.46 -28.33
CA SER A 363 -29.51 9.86 -29.67
C SER A 363 -29.89 10.84 -30.79
N LYS A 364 -30.97 11.62 -30.62
CA LYS A 364 -31.36 12.69 -31.55
C LYS A 364 -30.28 13.78 -31.66
N THR A 365 -29.66 14.13 -30.54
CA THR A 365 -28.57 15.12 -30.48
C THR A 365 -27.27 14.61 -31.10
N ALA A 366 -27.04 13.29 -31.09
CA ALA A 366 -25.93 12.62 -31.74
C ALA A 366 -26.14 12.51 -33.27
N SER A 367 -27.36 12.20 -33.72
CA SER A 367 -27.73 12.02 -35.14
C SER A 367 -27.89 13.32 -35.94
N MET A 368 -27.96 14.49 -35.29
CA MET A 368 -27.91 15.77 -35.98
C MET A 368 -26.54 15.95 -36.66
N ASN A 369 -26.53 15.96 -37.99
CA ASN A 369 -25.37 16.35 -38.79
C ASN A 369 -25.04 17.82 -38.53
N PRO A 370 -23.77 18.20 -38.31
CA PRO A 370 -23.39 19.60 -38.33
C PRO A 370 -23.67 20.10 -39.75
N GLY A 371 -24.75 20.86 -39.92
CA GLY A 371 -25.05 21.52 -41.19
C GLY A 371 -23.78 22.23 -41.67
N VAL A 372 -23.45 22.05 -42.95
CA VAL A 372 -22.34 22.74 -43.62
C VAL A 372 -22.38 24.21 -43.19
N ALA A 373 -21.48 24.59 -42.30
CA ALA A 373 -21.40 25.96 -41.82
C ALA A 373 -20.90 26.79 -42.99
N GLY A 374 -21.85 27.39 -43.71
CA GLY A 374 -21.58 28.42 -44.67
C GLY A 374 -20.76 29.51 -44.01
N LYS A 375 -19.66 29.86 -44.67
CA LYS A 375 -18.75 30.97 -44.36
C LYS A 375 -18.01 30.81 -43.02
N GLU A 376 -16.74 30.49 -43.16
CA GLU A 376 -15.66 31.04 -42.33
C GLU A 376 -15.94 32.53 -42.05
N ALA A 377 -16.60 32.81 -40.93
CA ALA A 377 -16.89 34.16 -40.48
C ALA A 377 -16.06 34.42 -39.23
N ASN A 378 -14.83 34.87 -39.48
CA ASN A 378 -14.04 35.84 -38.74
C ASN A 378 -13.94 35.77 -37.19
N MET A 379 -12.67 35.83 -36.75
CA MET A 379 -12.13 36.07 -35.38
C MET A 379 -11.98 34.79 -34.54
N THR A 380 -10.79 34.32 -34.13
CA THR A 380 -9.43 34.89 -33.94
C THR A 380 -8.34 33.83 -34.24
N LYS A 381 -7.10 34.29 -34.48
CA LYS A 381 -5.85 33.57 -34.77
C LYS A 381 -5.39 32.50 -33.75
N ARG A 382 -6.20 31.50 -33.42
CA ARG A 382 -5.79 30.32 -32.61
C ARG A 382 -6.29 29.05 -33.26
N GLY A 383 -5.40 28.14 -33.64
CA GLY A 383 -5.78 26.79 -34.04
C GLY A 383 -6.52 26.13 -32.86
N ALA A 384 -7.71 25.57 -33.09
CA ALA A 384 -8.38 24.83 -32.03
C ALA A 384 -7.56 23.57 -31.73
N PRO A 385 -7.36 23.22 -30.46
CA PRO A 385 -6.58 22.03 -30.09
C PRO A 385 -7.18 20.73 -30.63
N ASN A 386 -8.51 20.70 -30.86
CA ASN A 386 -9.16 19.65 -31.62
C ASN A 386 -10.30 20.25 -32.48
N ALA A 387 -10.16 20.19 -33.81
CA ALA A 387 -11.14 20.75 -34.74
C ALA A 387 -12.46 19.95 -34.80
N HIS A 388 -12.42 18.65 -34.50
CA HIS A 388 -13.57 17.76 -34.50
C HIS A 388 -14.49 18.06 -33.30
N LEU A 389 -13.91 18.13 -32.09
CA LEU A 389 -14.61 18.52 -30.86
C LEU A 389 -15.26 19.90 -31.02
N ARG A 390 -14.50 20.89 -31.51
CA ARG A 390 -15.03 22.25 -31.78
C ARG A 390 -16.22 22.21 -32.74
N ARG A 391 -16.14 21.43 -33.82
CA ARG A 391 -17.23 21.32 -34.81
C ARG A 391 -18.50 20.73 -34.20
N ILE A 392 -18.37 19.70 -33.36
CA ILE A 392 -19.53 19.01 -32.77
C ILE A 392 -20.24 19.88 -31.71
N LEU A 393 -19.48 20.63 -30.90
CA LEU A 393 -20.02 21.38 -29.76
C LEU A 393 -20.25 22.88 -30.01
N ALA A 394 -19.74 23.48 -31.10
CA ALA A 394 -19.78 24.94 -31.34
C ALA A 394 -21.14 25.63 -31.11
N ASN A 395 -22.24 24.97 -31.49
CA ASN A 395 -23.61 25.51 -31.38
C ASN A 395 -24.47 24.79 -30.33
N LYS A 396 -23.89 23.89 -29.53
CA LYS A 396 -24.59 23.23 -28.44
C LYS A 396 -24.50 24.08 -27.17
N ARG A 397 -25.51 23.96 -26.32
CA ARG A 397 -25.62 24.63 -25.03
C ARG A 397 -26.17 23.66 -24.00
N THR A 398 -25.71 23.79 -22.77
CA THR A 398 -26.21 23.01 -21.64
C THR A 398 -27.57 23.55 -21.23
N ASP A 399 -28.56 22.67 -21.07
CA ASP A 399 -29.88 23.07 -20.58
C ASP A 399 -29.84 23.27 -19.05
N TRP A 400 -29.30 24.41 -18.62
CA TRP A 400 -29.16 24.74 -17.20
C TRP A 400 -30.47 24.79 -16.44
N LYS A 401 -31.62 24.98 -17.11
CA LYS A 401 -32.92 24.93 -16.43
C LYS A 401 -33.19 23.50 -15.96
N THR A 402 -32.92 22.52 -16.82
CA THR A 402 -33.05 21.11 -16.49
C THR A 402 -31.96 20.67 -15.51
N VAL A 403 -30.70 21.09 -15.68
CA VAL A 403 -29.62 20.75 -14.72
C VAL A 403 -29.90 21.27 -13.30
N ARG A 404 -30.37 22.52 -13.16
CA ARG A 404 -30.76 23.07 -11.85
C ARG A 404 -32.00 22.39 -11.27
N LYS A 405 -32.95 21.97 -12.12
CA LYS A 405 -34.08 21.13 -11.70
C LYS A 405 -33.59 19.79 -11.15
N MET A 406 -32.64 19.15 -11.84
CA MET A 406 -32.04 17.89 -11.36
C MET A 406 -31.42 18.09 -9.98
N ALA A 407 -30.55 19.09 -9.80
CA ALA A 407 -29.89 19.36 -8.53
C ALA A 407 -30.86 19.63 -7.39
N ASN A 408 -31.89 20.45 -7.61
CA ASN A 408 -32.87 20.80 -6.58
C ASN A 408 -33.82 19.66 -6.21
N ARG A 409 -34.17 18.79 -7.17
CA ARG A 409 -35.14 17.71 -6.98
C ARG A 409 -34.51 16.36 -6.68
N ILE A 410 -33.18 16.23 -6.69
CA ILE A 410 -32.48 14.94 -6.55
C ILE A 410 -32.82 14.21 -5.24
N MET A 411 -33.27 14.91 -4.19
CA MET A 411 -33.72 14.29 -2.92
C MET A 411 -35.25 14.11 -2.81
N ASP A 412 -36.02 14.58 -3.79
CA ASP A 412 -37.49 14.48 -3.78
C ASP A 412 -37.91 13.02 -4.00
N LYS A 413 -38.90 12.54 -3.23
CA LYS A 413 -39.36 11.14 -3.32
C LYS A 413 -40.05 10.80 -4.65
N ASP A 414 -40.63 11.79 -5.32
CA ASP A 414 -41.36 11.63 -6.58
C ASP A 414 -40.45 11.80 -7.82
N TYR A 415 -39.22 12.28 -7.62
CA TYR A 415 -38.22 12.39 -8.68
C TYR A 415 -37.45 11.07 -8.79
N THR A 416 -37.76 10.28 -9.80
CA THR A 416 -37.27 8.90 -9.95
C THR A 416 -35.96 8.81 -10.73
N LEU A 417 -35.23 7.70 -10.59
CA LEU A 417 -34.00 7.45 -11.35
C LEU A 417 -34.23 7.46 -12.87
N ALA A 418 -35.40 6.99 -13.33
CA ALA A 418 -35.80 7.05 -14.74
C ALA A 418 -35.92 8.49 -15.24
N GLN A 419 -36.53 9.39 -14.45
CA GLN A 419 -36.64 10.81 -14.77
C GLN A 419 -35.25 11.48 -14.74
N PHE A 420 -34.43 11.15 -13.75
CA PHE A 420 -33.06 11.64 -13.65
C PHE A 420 -32.23 11.25 -14.88
N THR A 421 -32.35 10.00 -15.35
CA THR A 421 -31.68 9.51 -16.57
C THR A 421 -32.13 10.26 -17.82
N GLN A 422 -33.42 10.59 -17.94
CA GLN A 422 -33.92 11.37 -19.07
C GLN A 422 -33.38 12.80 -19.05
N ASP A 423 -33.32 13.40 -17.86
CA ASP A 423 -32.83 14.77 -17.66
C ASP A 423 -31.30 14.89 -17.93
N LEU A 424 -30.52 13.79 -17.91
CA LEU A 424 -29.11 13.77 -18.34
C LEU A 424 -28.90 14.30 -19.77
N ALA A 425 -29.93 14.25 -20.62
CA ALA A 425 -29.88 14.83 -21.96
C ALA A 425 -29.64 16.35 -21.99
N ALA A 426 -29.73 17.02 -20.83
CA ALA A 426 -29.35 18.42 -20.66
C ALA A 426 -27.85 18.69 -20.91
N PHE A 427 -27.00 17.67 -20.81
CA PHE A 427 -25.56 17.75 -21.06
C PHE A 427 -25.22 17.38 -22.51
N PRO A 428 -24.83 18.34 -23.37
CA PRO A 428 -24.52 18.06 -24.77
C PRO A 428 -23.30 17.15 -24.96
N GLU A 429 -22.38 17.12 -24.01
CA GLU A 429 -21.14 16.32 -24.05
C GLU A 429 -21.44 14.81 -24.04
N LEU A 430 -22.52 14.37 -23.38
CA LEU A 430 -22.91 12.94 -23.38
C LEU A 430 -23.29 12.41 -24.77
N SER A 431 -23.62 13.29 -25.72
CA SER A 431 -23.88 12.88 -27.10
C SER A 431 -22.62 12.49 -27.89
N LEU A 432 -21.43 12.75 -27.35
CA LEU A 432 -20.15 12.42 -28.00
C LEU A 432 -19.90 10.91 -28.05
N TYR A 433 -20.32 10.16 -27.03
CA TYR A 433 -20.14 8.70 -26.95
C TYR A 433 -20.91 7.92 -28.02
N LEU A 434 -21.92 8.54 -28.66
CA LEU A 434 -22.91 7.85 -29.51
C LEU A 434 -22.71 8.10 -31.02
N ARG A 435 -21.60 8.70 -31.44
CA ARG A 435 -21.37 9.02 -32.87
C ARG A 435 -20.54 7.94 -33.57
N ASP A 436 -20.91 7.62 -34.81
CA ASP A 436 -20.20 6.63 -35.64
C ASP A 436 -18.74 7.06 -35.95
N GLY A 437 -17.80 6.12 -35.87
CA GLY A 437 -16.38 6.32 -36.19
C GLY A 437 -15.43 6.43 -34.99
N VAL A 438 -15.93 6.29 -33.76
CA VAL A 438 -15.13 6.20 -32.54
C VAL A 438 -14.89 4.71 -32.24
N GLY A 439 -13.99 4.10 -33.02
CA GLY A 439 -13.87 2.64 -33.11
C GLY A 439 -13.23 1.96 -31.89
N GLU A 440 -12.33 2.64 -31.18
CA GLU A 440 -11.60 2.10 -30.04
C GLU A 440 -11.27 3.26 -29.07
N THR A 441 -11.38 3.03 -27.76
CA THR A 441 -10.88 3.95 -26.73
C THR A 441 -9.44 3.59 -26.38
N GLY A 442 -8.64 4.54 -25.90
CA GLY A 442 -7.25 4.28 -25.47
C GLY A 442 -7.12 3.25 -24.33
N SER A 443 -8.24 2.92 -23.67
CA SER A 443 -8.37 1.89 -22.63
C SER A 443 -8.66 0.48 -23.16
N GLY A 444 -8.81 0.28 -24.48
CA GLY A 444 -9.18 -1.01 -25.09
C GLY A 444 -10.66 -1.40 -24.91
N ARG A 445 -11.54 -0.45 -24.59
CA ARG A 445 -12.97 -0.64 -24.36
C ARG A 445 -13.81 -0.02 -25.48
N THR A 446 -15.09 -0.38 -25.56
CA THR A 446 -16.00 0.24 -26.54
C THR A 446 -16.50 1.59 -26.03
N THR A 447 -16.89 2.49 -26.94
CA THR A 447 -17.51 3.77 -26.56
C THR A 447 -18.83 3.63 -25.80
N ASP A 448 -19.59 2.56 -26.07
CA ASP A 448 -20.78 2.23 -25.30
C ASP A 448 -20.41 1.89 -23.85
N ASP A 449 -19.31 1.16 -23.61
CA ASP A 449 -18.86 0.86 -22.25
C ASP A 449 -18.53 2.14 -21.47
N GLU A 450 -17.80 3.11 -22.06
CA GLU A 450 -17.48 4.38 -21.38
C GLU A 450 -18.73 5.24 -21.14
N TYR A 451 -19.73 5.21 -22.05
CA TYR A 451 -21.04 5.82 -21.80
C TYR A 451 -21.74 5.19 -20.58
N GLN A 452 -21.81 3.85 -20.52
CA GLN A 452 -22.45 3.14 -19.40
C GLN A 452 -21.74 3.42 -18.07
N ARG A 453 -20.41 3.53 -18.08
CA ARG A 453 -19.61 3.90 -16.89
C ARG A 453 -19.92 5.32 -16.42
N THR A 454 -19.97 6.28 -17.35
CA THR A 454 -20.32 7.67 -17.05
C THR A 454 -21.73 7.76 -16.45
N VAL A 455 -22.70 7.02 -17.02
CA VAL A 455 -24.07 6.95 -16.48
C VAL A 455 -24.08 6.31 -15.08
N CYS A 456 -23.28 5.28 -14.85
CA CYS A 456 -23.15 4.65 -13.53
C CYS A 456 -22.57 5.63 -12.49
N ALA A 457 -21.62 6.48 -12.86
CA ALA A 457 -21.13 7.56 -11.99
C ALA A 457 -22.24 8.57 -11.63
N PHE A 458 -23.11 8.94 -12.58
CA PHE A 458 -24.30 9.75 -12.30
C PHE A 458 -25.27 9.06 -11.33
N PHE A 459 -25.47 7.75 -11.47
CA PHE A 459 -26.34 6.98 -10.57
C PHE A 459 -25.75 6.87 -9.17
N ALA A 460 -24.43 6.72 -9.06
CA ALA A 460 -23.73 6.78 -7.78
C ALA A 460 -23.97 8.12 -7.07
N ILE A 461 -23.89 9.25 -7.78
CA ILE A 461 -24.25 10.57 -7.23
C ILE A 461 -25.70 10.57 -6.74
N TYR A 462 -26.65 10.14 -7.59
CA TYR A 462 -28.07 10.09 -7.26
C TYR A 462 -28.35 9.27 -5.99
N TRP A 463 -27.72 8.10 -5.83
CA TRP A 463 -27.93 7.25 -4.67
C TRP A 463 -27.22 7.76 -3.40
N LEU A 464 -25.99 8.30 -3.52
CA LEU A 464 -25.22 8.77 -2.37
C LEU A 464 -25.81 10.03 -1.71
N VAL A 465 -26.53 10.87 -2.45
CA VAL A 465 -27.27 12.00 -1.85
C VAL A 465 -28.61 11.59 -1.25
N ARG A 466 -29.10 10.39 -1.58
CA ARG A 466 -30.42 9.85 -1.19
C ARG A 466 -30.33 8.74 -0.13
N LEU A 467 -29.24 8.69 0.64
CA LEU A 467 -28.98 7.64 1.63
C LEU A 467 -30.06 7.47 2.73
N ASP A 468 -30.93 8.46 2.97
CA ASP A 468 -32.06 8.34 3.91
C ASP A 468 -33.36 7.81 3.30
N THR A 469 -33.38 7.63 1.99
CA THR A 469 -34.56 7.21 1.23
C THR A 469 -34.30 5.85 0.58
N ASP A 470 -34.08 5.83 -0.72
CA ASP A 470 -33.85 4.63 -1.54
C ASP A 470 -32.37 4.46 -1.95
N GLY A 471 -31.51 5.41 -1.58
CA GLY A 471 -30.12 5.47 -2.03
C GLY A 471 -29.27 4.28 -1.61
N ARG A 472 -29.37 3.81 -0.36
CA ARG A 472 -28.57 2.66 0.10
C ARG A 472 -28.92 1.39 -0.67
N GLN A 473 -30.21 1.15 -0.88
CA GLN A 473 -30.70 -0.01 -1.62
C GLN A 473 -30.31 0.09 -3.09
N GLY A 474 -30.50 1.26 -3.73
CA GLY A 474 -30.12 1.47 -5.12
C GLY A 474 -28.61 1.31 -5.35
N PHE A 475 -27.79 1.87 -4.47
CA PHE A 475 -26.34 1.73 -4.52
C PHE A 475 -25.90 0.26 -4.42
N CYS A 476 -26.51 -0.52 -3.52
CA CYS A 476 -26.14 -1.91 -3.25
C CYS A 476 -26.76 -2.94 -4.19
N PHE A 477 -27.97 -2.71 -4.69
CA PHE A 477 -28.77 -3.72 -5.38
C PHE A 477 -29.22 -3.29 -6.77
N GLY A 478 -29.14 -2.00 -7.11
CA GLY A 478 -29.58 -1.49 -8.40
C GLY A 478 -31.10 -1.42 -8.53
N THR A 479 -31.59 -1.53 -9.76
CA THR A 479 -33.02 -1.42 -10.09
C THR A 479 -33.52 -2.57 -10.95
N ASP A 480 -34.84 -2.77 -10.97
CA ASP A 480 -35.51 -3.66 -11.92
C ASP A 480 -35.65 -3.02 -13.32
N SER A 481 -36.33 -3.74 -14.23
CA SER A 481 -36.58 -3.28 -15.62
C SER A 481 -37.54 -2.09 -15.70
N ASP A 482 -38.35 -1.91 -14.65
CA ASP A 482 -39.32 -0.83 -14.51
C ASP A 482 -38.73 0.34 -13.72
N TRP A 483 -37.41 0.35 -13.50
CA TRP A 483 -36.65 1.38 -12.79
C TRP A 483 -36.97 1.50 -11.30
N ASN A 484 -37.57 0.48 -10.69
CA ASN A 484 -37.80 0.43 -9.25
C ASN A 484 -36.55 -0.08 -8.52
N VAL A 485 -36.22 0.53 -7.39
CA VAL A 485 -35.10 0.11 -6.56
C VAL A 485 -35.37 -1.24 -5.90
N LEU A 486 -34.45 -2.19 -6.07
CA LEU A 486 -34.54 -3.52 -5.50
C LEU A 486 -34.34 -3.49 -3.97
N LYS A 487 -35.16 -4.26 -3.24
CA LYS A 487 -35.15 -4.29 -1.76
C LYS A 487 -34.50 -5.57 -1.22
N GLU A 488 -34.01 -5.48 0.02
CA GLU A 488 -33.43 -6.61 0.75
C GLU A 488 -34.42 -7.80 0.88
N SER A 489 -35.68 -7.53 1.19
CA SER A 489 -36.72 -8.56 1.36
C SER A 489 -36.95 -9.38 0.09
N GLU A 490 -36.81 -8.74 -1.07
CA GLU A 490 -37.00 -9.40 -2.36
C GLU A 490 -35.87 -10.43 -2.60
N LEU A 491 -34.66 -10.13 -2.12
CA LEU A 491 -33.42 -10.93 -2.25
C LEU A 491 -33.38 -12.16 -1.34
N GLN A 492 -34.03 -12.11 -0.17
CA GLN A 492 -34.01 -13.21 0.82
C GLN A 492 -35.01 -14.34 0.50
N ASP A 493 -36.15 -14.04 -0.14
CA ASP A 493 -37.20 -15.02 -0.44
C ASP A 493 -36.97 -15.86 -1.71
N GLY A 494 -35.79 -15.75 -2.34
CA GLY A 494 -35.51 -16.39 -3.63
C GLY A 494 -36.43 -15.89 -4.76
N GLN A 495 -37.17 -14.81 -4.53
CA GLN A 495 -38.14 -14.23 -5.45
C GLN A 495 -37.59 -13.10 -6.32
N VAL A 496 -36.37 -12.61 -6.09
CA VAL A 496 -35.72 -11.79 -7.15
C VAL A 496 -35.42 -12.72 -8.30
N ALA A 497 -36.33 -12.78 -9.26
CA ALA A 497 -35.95 -12.91 -10.64
C ALA A 497 -35.03 -11.71 -10.94
N VAL A 498 -33.71 -11.90 -10.90
CA VAL A 498 -32.78 -10.95 -11.55
C VAL A 498 -33.03 -11.14 -13.04
N GLN A 499 -34.11 -10.54 -13.55
CA GLN A 499 -34.48 -10.39 -14.96
C GLN A 499 -34.29 -11.61 -15.88
N THR A 500 -34.30 -12.82 -15.35
CA THR A 500 -34.17 -14.03 -16.16
C THR A 500 -35.38 -14.88 -15.88
N ARG A 501 -36.43 -14.72 -16.68
CA ARG A 501 -37.56 -15.67 -16.71
C ARG A 501 -37.13 -17.10 -17.15
N THR A 502 -35.84 -17.38 -17.28
CA THR A 502 -35.25 -18.62 -17.83
C THR A 502 -33.83 -18.94 -17.33
N VAL A 503 -33.37 -18.44 -16.17
CA VAL A 503 -32.05 -18.84 -15.63
C VAL A 503 -32.20 -19.56 -14.31
N SER A 504 -31.46 -20.64 -14.13
CA SER A 504 -31.57 -21.49 -12.94
C SER A 504 -31.04 -20.77 -11.69
N PRO A 505 -31.59 -21.08 -10.50
CA PRO A 505 -31.14 -20.48 -9.23
C PRO A 505 -29.63 -20.62 -8.99
N GLU A 506 -28.99 -21.70 -9.47
CA GLU A 506 -27.55 -21.91 -9.30
C GLU A 506 -26.69 -20.96 -10.15
N LEU A 507 -27.15 -20.57 -11.35
CA LEU A 507 -26.48 -19.60 -12.21
C LEU A 507 -26.62 -18.18 -11.66
N GLN A 508 -27.75 -17.88 -11.02
CA GLN A 508 -28.01 -16.58 -10.43
C GLN A 508 -27.11 -16.29 -9.22
N GLN A 509 -26.87 -17.27 -8.35
CA GLN A 509 -25.88 -17.17 -7.27
C GLN A 509 -24.43 -17.03 -7.78
N ARG A 510 -24.12 -17.64 -8.93
CA ARG A 510 -22.76 -17.60 -9.51
C ARG A 510 -22.39 -16.23 -10.08
N PHE A 511 -23.36 -15.50 -10.63
CA PHE A 511 -23.13 -14.21 -11.31
C PHE A 511 -23.61 -12.97 -10.56
N TYR A 512 -24.58 -13.14 -9.67
CA TYR A 512 -25.06 -12.07 -8.81
C TYR A 512 -24.77 -12.45 -7.36
N LYS A 513 -23.64 -11.96 -6.83
CA LYS A 513 -23.15 -12.29 -5.48
C LYS A 513 -24.01 -11.63 -4.39
N VAL A 514 -25.23 -12.13 -4.19
CA VAL A 514 -26.22 -11.60 -3.22
C VAL A 514 -25.60 -11.45 -1.83
N ASP A 515 -24.86 -12.46 -1.37
CA ASP A 515 -24.22 -12.44 -0.05
C ASP A 515 -23.25 -11.26 0.11
N ARG A 516 -22.44 -10.96 -0.91
CA ARG A 516 -21.51 -9.82 -0.88
C ARG A 516 -22.29 -8.49 -0.85
N ARG A 517 -23.39 -8.38 -1.60
CA ARG A 517 -24.24 -7.18 -1.62
C ARG A 517 -24.93 -6.93 -0.28
N LEU A 518 -25.47 -7.97 0.34
CA LEU A 518 -26.06 -7.90 1.69
C LEU A 518 -25.00 -7.56 2.74
N ALA A 519 -23.82 -8.19 2.67
CA ALA A 519 -22.71 -7.90 3.56
C ALA A 519 -22.26 -6.43 3.45
N PHE A 520 -22.17 -5.88 2.24
CA PHE A 520 -21.88 -4.46 2.03
C PHE A 520 -23.01 -3.58 2.60
N PHE A 521 -24.27 -3.87 2.26
CA PHE A 521 -25.41 -3.08 2.71
C PHE A 521 -25.48 -2.96 4.24
N ASN A 522 -25.24 -4.06 4.94
CA ASN A 522 -25.32 -4.14 6.40
C ASN A 522 -24.09 -3.57 7.12
N ASN A 523 -22.89 -3.73 6.55
CA ASN A 523 -21.63 -3.40 7.24
C ASN A 523 -20.94 -2.12 6.73
N ALA A 524 -21.42 -1.52 5.63
CA ALA A 524 -20.86 -0.27 5.13
C ALA A 524 -21.10 0.89 6.09
N GLN A 525 -20.06 1.72 6.29
CA GLN A 525 -20.12 2.90 7.15
C GLN A 525 -20.78 4.07 6.41
N TRP A 526 -22.09 3.98 6.18
CA TRP A 526 -22.90 4.98 5.46
C TRP A 526 -22.77 6.41 6.02
N GLY A 527 -22.44 6.53 7.31
CA GLY A 527 -22.17 7.82 7.96
C GLY A 527 -20.96 8.55 7.36
N PHE A 528 -19.90 7.83 6.96
CA PHE A 528 -18.73 8.45 6.34
C PHE A 528 -19.01 8.94 4.92
N PHE A 529 -19.76 8.17 4.12
CA PHE A 529 -20.24 8.62 2.82
C PHE A 529 -21.04 9.92 2.95
N ARG A 530 -21.95 9.97 3.92
CA ARG A 530 -22.73 11.18 4.16
C ARG A 530 -21.87 12.37 4.57
N ARG A 531 -20.95 12.14 5.51
CA ARG A 531 -20.05 13.18 6.00
C ARG A 531 -19.24 13.78 4.85
N LEU A 532 -18.72 12.93 3.97
CA LEU A 532 -18.01 13.36 2.77
C LEU A 532 -18.86 14.28 1.86
N MET A 533 -20.15 13.96 1.66
CA MET A 533 -21.05 14.82 0.88
C MET A 533 -21.30 16.19 1.54
N VAL A 534 -21.34 16.22 2.87
CA VAL A 534 -21.46 17.47 3.64
C VAL A 534 -20.17 18.28 3.56
N ASP A 535 -19.01 17.64 3.72
CA ASP A 535 -17.70 18.29 3.68
C ASP A 535 -17.39 18.83 2.28
N ALA A 536 -17.81 18.13 1.22
CA ALA A 536 -17.73 18.61 -0.16
C ALA A 536 -18.66 19.80 -0.46
N GLY A 537 -19.55 20.14 0.48
CA GLY A 537 -20.55 21.20 0.33
C GLY A 537 -21.71 20.83 -0.60
N LEU A 538 -21.92 19.54 -0.90
CA LEU A 538 -23.05 19.07 -1.73
C LEU A 538 -24.34 19.02 -0.91
N LEU A 539 -24.23 18.68 0.37
CA LEU A 539 -25.32 18.66 1.33
C LEU A 539 -25.06 19.65 2.47
N GLN A 540 -26.10 20.35 2.88
CA GLN A 540 -26.12 21.16 4.08
C GLN A 540 -26.91 20.46 5.17
N GLU A 541 -26.24 20.20 6.28
CA GLU A 541 -26.86 19.65 7.48
C GLU A 541 -27.62 20.76 8.23
N THR A 542 -28.87 20.50 8.59
CA THR A 542 -29.68 21.37 9.45
C THR A 542 -30.22 20.55 10.62
N THR A 543 -29.84 20.93 11.84
CA THR A 543 -30.24 20.23 13.06
C THR A 543 -31.37 20.99 13.75
N ALA A 544 -32.53 20.36 13.88
CA ALA A 544 -33.67 20.88 14.62
C ALA A 544 -34.08 19.88 15.71
N GLY A 545 -33.60 20.10 16.94
CA GLY A 545 -33.80 19.18 18.06
C GLY A 545 -33.03 17.87 17.85
N SER A 546 -33.70 16.72 17.93
CA SER A 546 -33.10 15.39 17.72
C SER A 546 -33.12 14.91 16.27
N ARG A 547 -33.69 15.69 15.33
CA ARG A 547 -33.76 15.33 13.91
C ARG A 547 -32.75 16.13 13.10
N THR A 548 -31.90 15.41 12.39
CA THR A 548 -31.00 15.95 11.38
C THR A 548 -31.68 15.89 10.02
N ALA A 549 -31.79 17.03 9.33
CA ALA A 549 -32.26 17.11 7.96
C ALA A 549 -31.12 17.56 7.04
N TYR A 550 -31.14 17.11 5.79
CA TYR A 550 -30.14 17.46 4.79
C TYR A 550 -30.80 18.18 3.62
N LYS A 551 -30.17 19.24 3.14
CA LYS A 551 -30.61 20.01 1.97
C LYS A 551 -29.49 20.08 0.94
N VAL A 552 -29.82 19.88 -0.34
CA VAL A 552 -28.84 20.00 -1.42
C VAL A 552 -28.41 21.46 -1.61
N GLN A 553 -27.12 21.66 -1.82
CA GLN A 553 -26.56 22.92 -2.29
C GLN A 553 -26.54 22.91 -3.82
N GLU A 554 -27.45 23.68 -4.42
CA GLU A 554 -27.68 23.69 -5.87
C GLU A 554 -26.38 23.93 -6.65
N THR A 555 -25.70 25.04 -6.39
CA THR A 555 -24.50 25.46 -7.13
C THR A 555 -23.44 24.37 -7.15
N ARG A 556 -23.17 23.75 -5.99
CA ARG A 556 -22.14 22.72 -5.84
C ARG A 556 -22.53 21.40 -6.52
N MET A 557 -23.79 21.01 -6.40
CA MET A 557 -24.33 19.82 -7.05
C MET A 557 -24.25 19.94 -8.58
N VAL A 558 -24.59 21.13 -9.10
CA VAL A 558 -24.48 21.44 -10.53
C VAL A 558 -23.04 21.32 -11.02
N SER A 559 -22.05 21.77 -10.25
CA SER A 559 -20.63 21.63 -10.57
C SER A 559 -20.19 20.17 -10.68
N LEU A 560 -20.60 19.32 -9.71
CA LEU A 560 -20.27 17.89 -9.73
C LEU A 560 -20.89 17.20 -10.94
N LEU A 561 -22.18 17.45 -11.22
CA LEU A 561 -22.85 16.87 -12.38
C LEU A 561 -22.21 17.30 -13.71
N ALA A 562 -21.78 18.57 -13.82
CA ALA A 562 -21.09 19.07 -15.00
C ALA A 562 -19.69 18.43 -15.15
N LEU A 563 -18.93 18.27 -14.06
CA LEU A 563 -17.65 17.55 -14.07
C LEU A 563 -17.84 16.09 -14.51
N THR A 564 -18.81 15.37 -13.95
CA THR A 564 -19.11 13.98 -14.34
C THR A 564 -19.47 13.87 -15.83
N ALA A 565 -20.17 14.85 -16.40
CA ALA A 565 -20.52 14.85 -17.82
C ALA A 565 -19.30 14.98 -18.76
N ILE A 566 -18.24 15.68 -18.32
CA ILE A 566 -17.07 16.02 -19.15
C ILE A 566 -15.84 15.17 -18.85
N HIS A 567 -15.76 14.52 -17.68
CA HIS A 567 -14.58 13.82 -17.20
C HIS A 567 -14.02 12.81 -18.21
N ASP A 568 -14.88 11.91 -18.70
CA ASP A 568 -14.47 10.74 -19.47
C ASP A 568 -14.45 10.95 -20.99
N ILE A 569 -14.81 12.14 -21.48
CA ILE A 569 -14.92 12.38 -22.92
C ILE A 569 -13.55 12.31 -23.62
N MET A 570 -12.45 12.51 -22.90
CA MET A 570 -11.10 12.45 -23.47
C MET A 570 -10.56 11.02 -23.61
N LYS A 571 -11.29 10.01 -23.14
CA LYS A 571 -10.98 8.59 -23.41
C LYS A 571 -11.24 8.20 -24.87
N MET A 572 -11.99 9.02 -25.60
CA MET A 572 -12.20 8.87 -27.03
C MET A 572 -11.02 9.50 -27.79
N GLU A 573 -10.21 8.67 -28.46
CA GLU A 573 -8.95 9.10 -29.09
C GLU A 573 -9.11 10.22 -30.11
N ASN A 574 -10.23 10.23 -30.85
CA ASN A 574 -10.55 11.26 -31.83
C ASN A 574 -10.88 12.64 -31.22
N LEU A 575 -11.07 12.72 -29.90
CA LEU A 575 -11.34 13.96 -29.16
C LEU A 575 -10.10 14.54 -28.49
N LEU A 576 -8.98 13.80 -28.47
CA LEU A 576 -7.75 14.24 -27.84
C LEU A 576 -7.22 15.55 -28.46
N PRO A 577 -6.74 16.50 -27.63
CA PRO A 577 -6.20 17.75 -28.10
C PRO A 577 -4.74 17.63 -28.57
N THR A 578 -4.39 18.47 -29.54
CA THR A 578 -3.01 18.73 -29.95
C THR A 578 -2.50 20.00 -29.26
N VAL A 579 -1.30 19.92 -28.67
CA VAL A 579 -0.66 21.05 -27.99
C VAL A 579 -0.34 22.15 -29.01
N GLN A 580 -0.91 23.35 -28.79
CA GLN A 580 -0.66 24.52 -29.62
C GLN A 580 0.70 25.14 -29.34
N GLN A 581 1.27 25.84 -30.33
CA GLN A 581 2.59 26.47 -30.24
C GLN A 581 2.76 27.39 -29.03
N GLU A 582 1.68 28.06 -28.61
CA GLU A 582 1.64 28.98 -27.47
C GLU A 582 1.78 28.26 -26.10
N HIS A 583 1.54 26.95 -26.04
CA HIS A 583 1.60 26.14 -24.82
C HIS A 583 2.67 25.04 -24.90
N HIS A 584 3.74 25.29 -25.66
CA HIS A 584 4.88 24.36 -25.76
C HIS A 584 5.43 24.01 -24.37
N GLY A 585 5.60 22.72 -24.09
CA GLY A 585 6.08 22.22 -22.81
C GLY A 585 4.99 21.96 -21.77
N TYR A 586 3.70 22.06 -22.13
CA TYR A 586 2.59 21.75 -21.22
C TYR A 586 2.70 20.31 -20.72
N HIS A 587 2.95 20.13 -19.41
CA HIS A 587 3.19 18.82 -18.78
C HIS A 587 4.22 17.93 -19.51
N GLY A 588 5.20 18.55 -20.18
CA GLY A 588 6.27 17.84 -20.90
C GLY A 588 5.96 17.54 -22.37
N TYR A 589 4.78 17.87 -22.88
CA TYR A 589 4.42 17.71 -24.30
C TYR A 589 4.92 18.88 -25.16
N ALA A 590 5.45 18.60 -26.34
CA ALA A 590 5.89 19.59 -27.30
C ALA A 590 4.72 20.12 -28.15
N ALA A 591 4.90 21.30 -28.75
CA ALA A 591 3.93 21.84 -29.69
C ALA A 591 3.77 20.90 -30.90
N GLY A 592 2.52 20.55 -31.23
CA GLY A 592 2.18 19.57 -32.27
C GLY A 592 1.94 18.16 -31.75
N ASP A 593 2.27 17.87 -30.48
CA ASP A 593 2.02 16.56 -29.88
C ASP A 593 0.53 16.41 -29.53
N VAL A 594 -0.02 15.21 -29.77
CA VAL A 594 -1.33 14.82 -29.26
C VAL A 594 -1.16 14.35 -27.82
N ILE A 595 -1.93 14.92 -26.89
CA ILE A 595 -1.88 14.50 -25.48
C ILE A 595 -2.59 13.16 -25.36
N GLY A 596 -1.83 12.08 -25.17
CA GLY A 596 -2.36 10.71 -25.06
C GLY A 596 -2.97 10.40 -23.70
N ASP A 597 -2.50 11.06 -22.63
CA ASP A 597 -3.05 10.93 -21.29
C ASP A 597 -4.40 11.67 -21.18
N HIS A 598 -5.48 10.91 -20.96
CA HIS A 598 -6.85 11.44 -21.02
C HIS A 598 -7.14 12.53 -19.97
N ASP A 599 -6.60 12.38 -18.76
CA ASP A 599 -6.76 13.36 -17.69
C ASP A 599 -6.04 14.66 -18.06
N THR A 600 -4.77 14.56 -18.48
CA THR A 600 -3.97 15.70 -18.95
C THR A 600 -4.60 16.38 -20.17
N ALA A 601 -5.20 15.61 -21.07
CA ALA A 601 -5.93 16.10 -22.23
C ALA A 601 -7.13 16.95 -21.81
N LEU A 602 -7.92 16.49 -20.84
CA LEU A 602 -9.04 17.26 -20.30
C LEU A 602 -8.52 18.54 -19.59
N CYS A 603 -7.46 18.43 -18.80
CA CYS A 603 -6.82 19.58 -18.14
C CYS A 603 -6.42 20.66 -19.13
N TYR A 604 -5.79 20.26 -20.24
CA TYR A 604 -5.37 21.20 -21.29
C TYR A 604 -6.56 21.99 -21.88
N ILE A 605 -7.71 21.34 -22.05
CA ILE A 605 -8.93 22.02 -22.51
C ILE A 605 -9.48 22.95 -21.41
N LEU A 606 -9.53 22.50 -20.15
CA LEU A 606 -10.03 23.29 -19.03
C LEU A 606 -9.16 24.51 -18.70
N ASP A 607 -7.85 24.44 -18.92
CA ASP A 607 -6.92 25.54 -18.65
C ASP A 607 -6.94 26.59 -19.77
N HIS A 608 -7.02 26.14 -21.03
CA HIS A 608 -6.70 27.00 -22.18
C HIS A 608 -7.87 27.23 -23.15
N TYR A 609 -8.83 26.31 -23.21
CA TYR A 609 -9.89 26.28 -24.24
C TYR A 609 -11.28 25.98 -23.65
N THR A 610 -11.61 26.66 -22.54
CA THR A 610 -12.87 26.48 -21.80
C THR A 610 -14.12 26.60 -22.66
N GLU A 611 -14.05 27.36 -23.76
CA GLU A 611 -15.16 27.57 -24.69
C GLU A 611 -15.56 26.33 -25.48
N LEU A 612 -14.72 25.29 -25.50
CA LEU A 612 -15.02 24.03 -26.19
C LEU A 612 -15.99 23.13 -25.41
N LEU A 613 -16.15 23.35 -24.11
CA LEU A 613 -17.00 22.54 -23.22
C LEU A 613 -18.14 23.40 -22.65
N PRO A 614 -19.34 23.39 -23.27
CA PRO A 614 -20.49 24.19 -22.83
C PRO A 614 -20.82 24.04 -21.34
N SER A 615 -20.79 22.81 -20.83
CA SER A 615 -21.15 22.50 -19.44
C SER A 615 -20.13 23.00 -18.43
N PHE A 616 -18.88 23.22 -18.83
CA PHE A 616 -17.86 23.82 -17.97
C PHE A 616 -17.85 25.35 -18.08
N LYS A 617 -17.92 25.87 -19.32
CA LYS A 617 -17.83 27.31 -19.63
C LYS A 617 -18.82 28.16 -18.84
N GLU A 618 -20.07 27.68 -18.72
CA GLU A 618 -21.19 28.45 -18.19
C GLU A 618 -21.37 28.27 -16.67
N LEU A 619 -20.47 27.54 -16.00
CA LEU A 619 -20.41 27.47 -14.54
C LEU A 619 -19.96 28.80 -13.92
N ASP A 620 -20.42 29.05 -12.70
CA ASP A 620 -19.99 30.20 -11.90
C ASP A 620 -18.46 30.18 -11.72
N PRO A 621 -17.78 31.35 -11.70
CA PRO A 621 -16.31 31.41 -11.65
C PRO A 621 -15.68 30.63 -10.50
N ALA A 622 -16.28 30.66 -9.30
CA ALA A 622 -15.80 29.92 -8.14
C ALA A 622 -15.91 28.39 -8.34
N GLU A 623 -16.98 27.94 -8.99
CA GLU A 623 -17.19 26.52 -9.27
C GLU A 623 -16.31 26.03 -10.43
N ARG A 624 -16.05 26.86 -11.44
CA ARG A 624 -15.03 26.54 -12.47
C ARG A 624 -13.66 26.32 -11.86
N GLN A 625 -13.28 27.17 -10.91
CA GLN A 625 -12.03 27.01 -10.18
C GLN A 625 -12.01 25.72 -9.36
N SER A 626 -13.11 25.35 -8.72
CA SER A 626 -13.23 24.10 -7.98
C SER A 626 -13.12 22.88 -8.89
N VAL A 627 -13.80 22.89 -10.04
CA VAL A 627 -13.72 21.82 -11.05
C VAL A 627 -12.31 21.71 -11.63
N GLN A 628 -11.64 22.84 -11.91
CA GLN A 628 -10.23 22.86 -12.32
C GLN A 628 -9.31 22.33 -11.23
N PHE A 629 -9.56 22.66 -9.96
CA PHE A 629 -8.80 22.11 -8.84
C PHE A 629 -8.93 20.58 -8.78
N THR A 630 -10.18 20.10 -8.82
CA THR A 630 -10.51 18.66 -8.78
C THR A 630 -9.90 17.90 -9.95
N GLN A 631 -9.99 18.41 -11.18
CA GLN A 631 -9.49 17.71 -12.37
C GLN A 631 -7.99 17.91 -12.61
N CYS A 632 -7.48 19.14 -12.49
CA CYS A 632 -6.18 19.54 -13.02
C CYS A 632 -5.08 19.60 -11.95
N ASN A 633 -5.38 20.17 -10.79
CA ASN A 633 -4.32 20.53 -9.84
C ASN A 633 -3.87 19.35 -8.96
N LEU A 634 -4.73 18.35 -8.75
CA LEU A 634 -4.43 17.22 -7.88
C LEU A 634 -3.57 16.14 -8.54
N CYS A 635 -3.37 16.16 -9.88
CA CYS A 635 -2.36 15.37 -10.62
C CYS A 635 -2.15 13.92 -10.10
N PHE A 636 -3.24 13.24 -9.75
CA PHE A 636 -3.19 11.96 -9.05
C PHE A 636 -3.71 10.84 -9.95
N ASN A 637 -2.85 9.85 -10.22
CA ASN A 637 -3.24 8.67 -10.98
C ASN A 637 -4.14 7.77 -10.12
N HIS A 638 -5.40 7.65 -10.53
CA HIS A 638 -6.45 6.95 -9.79
C HIS A 638 -6.18 5.44 -9.65
N GLY A 639 -5.35 4.84 -10.52
CA GLY A 639 -5.06 3.41 -10.52
C GLY A 639 -4.29 2.92 -9.28
N TRP A 640 -3.31 3.71 -8.82
CA TRP A 640 -2.38 3.29 -7.74
C TRP A 640 -3.06 3.12 -6.38
N LEU A 641 -4.17 3.83 -6.15
CA LEU A 641 -4.96 3.74 -4.92
C LEU A 641 -5.97 2.58 -4.99
N VAL A 642 -6.55 2.34 -6.17
CA VAL A 642 -7.56 1.29 -6.39
C VAL A 642 -6.94 -0.12 -6.35
N GLN A 643 -5.64 -0.23 -6.65
CA GLN A 643 -4.90 -1.50 -6.63
C GLN A 643 -4.13 -1.75 -5.32
N ALA A 644 -4.13 -0.81 -4.37
CA ALA A 644 -3.29 -0.87 -3.16
C ALA A 644 -1.78 -1.08 -3.43
N GLU A 645 -1.32 -0.77 -4.65
CA GLU A 645 0.06 -1.02 -5.13
C GLU A 645 1.06 0.04 -4.66
N ALA A 646 0.59 1.23 -4.25
CA ALA A 646 1.45 2.30 -3.75
C ALA A 646 1.32 2.50 -2.23
N PRO A 647 2.44 2.57 -1.48
CA PRO A 647 2.40 2.83 -0.05
C PRO A 647 1.77 4.21 0.23
N PRO A 648 0.97 4.35 1.31
CA PRO A 648 0.28 5.61 1.66
C PRO A 648 1.18 6.85 1.64
N GLY A 649 2.48 6.71 1.94
CA GLY A 649 3.45 7.80 1.92
C GLY A 649 3.67 8.46 0.56
N ALA A 650 3.66 7.70 -0.55
CA ALA A 650 3.81 8.27 -1.89
C ALA A 650 2.56 9.05 -2.30
N ILE A 651 1.39 8.56 -1.88
CA ILE A 651 0.07 9.15 -2.12
C ILE A 651 -0.06 10.49 -1.39
N PHE A 652 0.31 10.53 -0.11
CA PHE A 652 0.17 11.73 0.70
C PHE A 652 1.20 12.83 0.37
N THR A 653 2.36 12.49 -0.18
CA THR A 653 3.39 13.49 -0.54
C THR A 653 2.92 14.41 -1.68
N LYS A 654 2.48 13.84 -2.82
CA LYS A 654 1.99 14.64 -3.96
C LYS A 654 0.71 15.41 -3.63
N PHE A 655 -0.18 14.76 -2.88
CA PHE A 655 -1.41 15.39 -2.40
C PHE A 655 -1.12 16.59 -1.46
N ARG A 656 -0.13 16.48 -0.58
CA ARG A 656 0.34 17.59 0.27
C ARG A 656 0.99 18.71 -0.54
N GLU A 657 1.79 18.38 -1.55
CA GLU A 657 2.40 19.38 -2.45
C GLU A 657 1.34 20.18 -3.21
N ALA A 658 0.30 19.51 -3.74
CA ALA A 658 -0.82 20.16 -4.41
C ALA A 658 -1.56 21.13 -3.48
N ILE A 659 -1.91 20.68 -2.26
CA ILE A 659 -2.57 21.53 -1.26
C ILE A 659 -1.67 22.70 -0.80
N ALA A 660 -0.37 22.47 -0.64
CA ALA A 660 0.58 23.52 -0.25
C ALA A 660 0.77 24.57 -1.36
N LYS A 661 0.76 24.15 -2.64
CA LYS A 661 0.85 25.03 -3.81
C LYS A 661 -0.43 25.85 -4.00
N ASP A 662 -1.60 25.25 -3.76
CA ASP A 662 -2.92 25.87 -3.99
C ASP A 662 -3.46 26.71 -2.81
N ARG A 663 -2.88 26.60 -1.61
CA ARG A 663 -3.15 27.55 -0.50
C ARG A 663 -2.89 29.02 -0.88
N ARG A 664 -2.11 29.28 -1.94
CA ARG A 664 -1.90 30.62 -2.51
C ARG A 664 -3.01 31.06 -3.49
N LEU A 665 -3.91 30.15 -3.90
CA LEU A 665 -4.90 30.31 -4.96
C LEU A 665 -6.37 30.15 -4.50
N HIS A 666 -6.64 29.95 -3.20
CA HIS A 666 -7.97 29.90 -2.54
C HIS A 666 -8.70 28.52 -2.53
N ALA A 667 -8.09 27.42 -2.98
CA ALA A 667 -8.74 26.09 -2.86
C ALA A 667 -8.84 25.66 -1.37
N GLY A 668 -10.05 25.35 -0.92
CA GLY A 668 -10.36 25.04 0.49
C GLY A 668 -10.60 23.55 0.77
N ALA A 669 -10.78 23.19 2.04
CA ALA A 669 -11.11 21.81 2.46
C ALA A 669 -12.32 21.22 1.70
N ARG A 670 -13.27 22.07 1.29
CA ARG A 670 -14.45 21.69 0.52
C ARG A 670 -14.14 21.24 -0.91
N ASP A 671 -13.09 21.77 -1.54
CA ASP A 671 -12.67 21.40 -2.91
C ASP A 671 -11.92 20.06 -2.89
N VAL A 672 -11.14 19.83 -1.84
CA VAL A 672 -10.51 18.53 -1.56
C VAL A 672 -11.56 17.46 -1.33
N ALA A 673 -12.57 17.75 -0.51
CA ALA A 673 -13.68 16.82 -0.29
C ALA A 673 -14.48 16.57 -1.58
N LEU A 674 -14.70 17.60 -2.42
CA LEU A 674 -15.34 17.43 -3.72
C LEU A 674 -14.53 16.50 -4.64
N TYR A 675 -13.19 16.62 -4.66
CA TYR A 675 -12.34 15.70 -5.39
C TYR A 675 -12.55 14.25 -4.97
N PHE A 676 -12.61 13.99 -3.66
CA PHE A 676 -12.86 12.63 -3.17
C PHE A 676 -14.26 12.13 -3.48
N VAL A 677 -15.27 13.01 -3.48
CA VAL A 677 -16.61 12.64 -3.96
C VAL A 677 -16.56 12.25 -5.43
N HIS A 678 -15.96 13.09 -6.29
CA HIS A 678 -15.81 12.83 -7.71
C HIS A 678 -15.11 11.48 -7.96
N TRP A 679 -13.96 11.26 -7.32
CA TRP A 679 -13.20 10.00 -7.38
C TRP A 679 -14.07 8.80 -6.97
N LEU A 680 -14.79 8.93 -5.84
CA LEU A 680 -15.65 7.86 -5.34
C LEU A 680 -16.76 7.54 -6.35
N THR A 681 -17.37 8.55 -6.96
CA THR A 681 -18.45 8.35 -7.94
C THR A 681 -17.94 7.81 -9.27
N ASP A 682 -16.76 8.23 -9.73
CA ASP A 682 -16.11 7.69 -10.93
C ASP A 682 -15.72 6.22 -10.75
N LEU A 683 -15.15 5.87 -9.59
CA LEU A 683 -14.81 4.50 -9.26
C LEU A 683 -16.06 3.61 -9.09
N ALA A 684 -17.14 4.14 -8.54
CA ALA A 684 -18.43 3.43 -8.49
C ALA A 684 -18.92 3.08 -9.90
N GLY A 685 -18.68 3.98 -10.86
CA GLY A 685 -18.97 3.82 -12.28
C GLY A 685 -17.95 2.99 -13.08
N ALA A 686 -16.96 2.35 -12.46
CA ALA A 686 -15.92 1.61 -13.20
C ALA A 686 -16.45 0.41 -14.01
N GLU A 687 -17.61 -0.14 -13.61
CA GLU A 687 -18.30 -1.23 -14.30
C GLU A 687 -19.40 -0.68 -15.23
N PRO A 688 -19.51 -1.13 -16.49
CA PRO A 688 -20.48 -0.64 -17.47
C PRO A 688 -21.89 -1.26 -17.25
N THR A 689 -22.33 -1.39 -16.00
CA THR A 689 -23.57 -2.07 -15.58
C THR A 689 -24.43 -1.19 -14.65
N PRO A 690 -24.82 0.03 -15.06
CA PRO A 690 -25.47 1.02 -14.19
C PRO A 690 -26.75 0.54 -13.49
N LEU A 691 -27.57 -0.31 -14.11
CA LEU A 691 -28.80 -0.83 -13.47
C LEU A 691 -28.49 -1.88 -12.37
N GLY A 692 -27.28 -2.45 -12.37
CA GLY A 692 -26.81 -3.42 -11.37
C GLY A 692 -26.34 -2.81 -10.05
N GLY A 693 -26.47 -1.49 -9.86
CA GLY A 693 -25.90 -0.78 -8.73
C GLY A 693 -24.39 -0.57 -8.87
N CYS A 694 -23.73 -0.13 -7.80
CA CYS A 694 -22.29 0.20 -7.82
C CYS A 694 -21.43 -1.06 -7.65
N GLU A 695 -21.42 -1.95 -8.64
CA GLU A 695 -20.82 -3.29 -8.57
C GLU A 695 -19.34 -3.30 -8.18
N LYS A 696 -18.58 -2.27 -8.61
CA LYS A 696 -17.16 -2.14 -8.26
C LYS A 696 -16.96 -2.15 -6.75
N PHE A 697 -17.71 -1.31 -6.01
CA PHE A 697 -17.60 -1.25 -4.55
C PHE A 697 -18.24 -2.45 -3.86
N VAL A 698 -19.42 -2.83 -4.34
CA VAL A 698 -20.27 -3.77 -3.61
C VAL A 698 -19.79 -5.21 -3.75
N ILE A 699 -19.17 -5.55 -4.89
CA ILE A 699 -18.77 -6.93 -5.20
C ILE A 699 -17.25 -7.11 -5.23
N LYS A 700 -16.53 -6.13 -5.80
CA LYS A 700 -15.12 -6.26 -6.18
C LYS A 700 -14.14 -5.49 -5.27
N PHE A 701 -14.62 -4.59 -4.41
CA PHE A 701 -13.76 -3.76 -3.56
C PHE A 701 -13.78 -4.27 -2.10
N PRO A 702 -12.63 -4.42 -1.44
CA PRO A 702 -12.60 -4.86 -0.04
C PRO A 702 -13.24 -3.82 0.88
N LEU A 703 -14.30 -4.22 1.61
CA LEU A 703 -15.06 -3.29 2.46
C LEU A 703 -14.21 -2.67 3.59
N HIS A 704 -13.26 -3.42 4.15
CA HIS A 704 -12.39 -2.92 5.20
C HIS A 704 -11.44 -1.83 4.67
N VAL A 705 -10.87 -2.01 3.47
CA VAL A 705 -10.05 -0.98 2.79
C VAL A 705 -10.89 0.27 2.54
N LEU A 706 -12.12 0.11 2.05
CA LEU A 706 -13.02 1.24 1.80
C LEU A 706 -13.34 2.00 3.09
N ASN A 707 -13.66 1.29 4.18
CA ASN A 707 -13.94 1.89 5.47
C ASN A 707 -12.71 2.63 6.03
N SER A 708 -11.52 2.04 5.97
CA SER A 708 -10.28 2.68 6.39
C SER A 708 -9.95 3.90 5.53
N PHE A 709 -10.19 3.82 4.22
CA PHE A 709 -10.02 4.93 3.29
C PHE A 709 -10.98 6.09 3.60
N LEU A 710 -12.27 5.81 3.76
CA LEU A 710 -13.27 6.82 4.14
C LEU A 710 -12.96 7.45 5.51
N GLN A 711 -12.46 6.66 6.46
CA GLN A 711 -12.02 7.15 7.77
C GLN A 711 -10.77 8.05 7.65
N SER A 712 -9.88 7.75 6.70
CA SER A 712 -8.67 8.54 6.47
C SER A 712 -9.00 9.98 6.06
N PHE A 713 -10.16 10.27 5.47
CA PHE A 713 -10.56 11.63 5.12
C PHE A 713 -10.63 12.57 6.30
N LYS A 714 -11.11 12.10 7.46
CA LYS A 714 -11.10 12.87 8.71
C LYS A 714 -9.66 13.21 9.14
N LEU A 715 -8.73 12.29 8.91
CA LEU A 715 -7.31 12.46 9.21
C LEU A 715 -6.65 13.42 8.21
N ILE A 716 -7.00 13.33 6.93
CA ILE A 716 -6.51 14.21 5.86
C ILE A 716 -7.00 15.65 6.07
N GLU A 717 -8.26 15.84 6.48
CA GLU A 717 -8.78 17.14 6.88
C GLU A 717 -8.01 17.69 8.11
N GLY A 718 -7.64 16.81 9.05
CA GLY A 718 -6.69 17.14 10.13
C GLY A 718 -5.27 17.45 9.65
N ILE A 719 -4.78 16.83 8.58
CA ILE A 719 -3.47 17.16 7.98
C ILE A 719 -3.53 18.52 7.27
N THR A 720 -4.70 18.91 6.75
CA THR A 720 -4.90 20.24 6.16
C THR A 720 -4.92 21.39 7.16
N SER A 721 -4.88 21.14 8.48
CA SER A 721 -4.55 22.16 9.50
C SER A 721 -3.03 22.34 9.72
N SER A 722 -2.19 21.56 9.02
CA SER A 722 -0.78 21.79 8.64
C SER A 722 0.05 22.71 9.54
N THR A 723 0.57 22.13 10.63
CA THR A 723 1.83 22.56 11.26
C THR A 723 2.52 21.39 12.03
N GLU A 724 1.76 20.53 12.71
CA GLU A 724 2.32 19.39 13.47
C GLU A 724 3.05 18.35 12.60
N THR A 725 2.48 17.97 11.45
CA THR A 725 3.11 16.97 10.57
C THR A 725 4.41 17.48 9.94
N GLN A 726 4.48 18.78 9.65
CA GLN A 726 5.71 19.39 9.15
C GLN A 726 6.78 19.43 10.24
N ALA A 727 6.39 19.68 11.50
CA ALA A 727 7.29 19.57 12.63
C ALA A 727 7.82 18.13 12.82
N LYS A 728 6.97 17.11 12.72
CA LYS A 728 7.42 15.69 12.79
C LYS A 728 8.36 15.30 11.65
N LEU A 729 8.11 15.78 10.43
CA LEU A 729 9.02 15.55 9.30
C LEU A 729 10.35 16.29 9.47
N ALA A 730 10.31 17.53 9.96
CA ALA A 730 11.50 18.32 10.25
C ALA A 730 12.32 17.69 11.39
N GLU A 731 11.68 17.10 12.40
CA GLU A 731 12.33 16.33 13.46
C GLU A 731 13.10 15.12 12.90
N GLN A 732 12.44 14.29 12.08
CA GLN A 732 13.05 13.11 11.46
C GLN A 732 14.20 13.47 10.49
N ALA A 733 14.13 14.66 9.89
CA ALA A 733 15.17 15.18 9.02
C ALA A 733 16.25 15.98 9.77
N GLU A 734 16.18 16.07 11.11
CA GLU A 734 17.06 16.86 11.97
C GLU A 734 17.11 18.37 11.61
N ARG A 735 16.07 18.89 10.95
CA ARG A 735 15.93 20.30 10.57
C ARG A 735 15.20 21.10 11.65
N TYR A 736 15.84 21.23 12.81
CA TYR A 736 15.20 21.79 14.01
C TYR A 736 14.79 23.27 13.90
N ASP A 737 15.49 24.07 13.09
CA ASP A 737 15.13 25.48 12.87
C ASP A 737 13.76 25.62 12.19
N GLU A 738 13.49 24.78 11.19
CA GLU A 738 12.18 24.71 10.52
C GLU A 738 11.12 24.09 11.43
N MET A 739 11.50 23.05 12.18
CA MET A 739 10.62 22.48 13.20
C MET A 739 10.14 23.55 14.19
N ALA A 740 11.02 24.46 14.62
CA ALA A 740 10.68 25.55 15.53
C ALA A 740 9.75 26.57 14.88
N GLU A 741 9.94 26.90 13.59
CA GLU A 741 9.04 27.77 12.83
C GLU A 741 7.63 27.16 12.69
N HIS A 742 7.55 25.87 12.36
CA HIS A 742 6.28 25.16 12.28
C HIS A 742 5.57 25.13 13.64
N MET A 743 6.28 24.77 14.70
CA MET A 743 5.72 24.70 16.06
C MET A 743 5.34 26.07 16.63
N LYS A 744 6.00 27.15 16.21
CA LYS A 744 5.56 28.53 16.54
C LYS A 744 4.18 28.83 15.97
N ASN A 745 3.93 28.39 14.73
CA ASN A 745 2.63 28.56 14.09
C ASN A 745 1.56 27.70 14.77
N VAL A 746 1.87 26.45 15.18
CA VAL A 746 0.95 25.63 16.01
C VAL A 746 0.59 26.37 17.29
N GLY A 747 1.61 26.83 18.03
CA GLY A 747 1.40 27.48 19.33
C GLY A 747 0.66 28.82 19.25
N SER A 748 0.58 29.40 18.06
CA SER A 748 -0.13 30.66 17.80
C SER A 748 -1.65 30.46 17.59
N ASP A 749 -2.10 29.22 17.41
CA ASP A 749 -3.52 28.87 17.25
C ASP A 749 -4.28 29.06 18.57
N PRO A 750 -5.53 29.58 18.58
CA PRO A 750 -6.31 29.76 19.81
C PRO A 750 -6.50 28.50 20.67
N ALA A 751 -6.39 27.29 20.12
CA ALA A 751 -6.51 26.04 20.88
C ALA A 751 -5.34 25.79 21.87
N GLU A 752 -5.61 25.03 22.94
CA GLU A 752 -4.57 24.54 23.85
C GLU A 752 -3.79 23.39 23.20
N LEU A 753 -2.46 23.39 23.32
CA LEU A 753 -1.61 22.32 22.76
C LEU A 753 -1.79 21.01 23.52
N SER A 754 -1.91 19.92 22.76
CA SER A 754 -1.83 18.54 23.25
C SER A 754 -0.47 18.21 23.86
N VAL A 755 -0.37 17.07 24.55
CA VAL A 755 0.89 16.61 25.18
C VAL A 755 1.97 16.40 24.12
N GLU A 756 1.62 15.79 22.99
CA GLU A 756 2.50 15.54 21.86
C GLU A 756 2.99 16.84 21.21
N GLU A 757 2.08 17.78 20.91
CA GLU A 757 2.46 19.09 20.33
C GLU A 757 3.36 19.88 21.27
N ARG A 758 3.08 19.84 22.57
CA ARG A 758 3.90 20.49 23.60
C ARG A 758 5.31 19.90 23.66
N ASN A 759 5.41 18.58 23.55
CA ASN A 759 6.70 17.89 23.49
C ASN A 759 7.47 18.26 22.21
N LEU A 760 6.81 18.27 21.04
CA LEU A 760 7.42 18.69 19.77
C LEU A 760 7.93 20.14 19.83
N LEU A 761 7.14 21.06 20.40
CA LEU A 761 7.56 22.45 20.59
C LEU A 761 8.85 22.55 21.43
N SER A 762 8.91 21.78 22.52
CA SER A 762 10.08 21.73 23.40
C SER A 762 11.30 21.16 22.69
N VAL A 763 11.16 20.03 22.00
CA VAL A 763 12.25 19.37 21.24
C VAL A 763 12.79 20.31 20.15
N ALA A 764 11.90 20.96 19.39
CA ALA A 764 12.26 21.86 18.32
C ALA A 764 13.16 23.02 18.80
N TYR A 765 12.68 23.75 19.81
CA TYR A 765 13.41 24.91 20.31
C TYR A 765 14.65 24.51 21.13
N LYS A 766 14.62 23.39 21.87
CA LYS A 766 15.77 22.89 22.63
C LYS A 766 16.96 22.55 21.71
N ASN A 767 16.71 21.86 20.59
CA ASN A 767 17.77 21.53 19.64
C ASN A 767 18.26 22.77 18.88
N THR A 768 17.33 23.66 18.49
CA THR A 768 17.65 24.93 17.83
C THR A 768 18.57 25.80 18.71
N VAL A 769 18.22 26.01 19.98
CA VAL A 769 19.06 26.80 20.90
C VAL A 769 20.33 26.05 21.32
N GLY A 770 20.26 24.72 21.47
CA GLY A 770 21.38 23.88 21.89
C GLY A 770 22.57 23.96 20.92
N SER A 771 22.30 23.90 19.62
CA SER A 771 23.32 24.04 18.57
C SER A 771 24.04 25.40 18.65
N ARG A 772 23.30 26.51 18.83
CA ARG A 772 23.89 27.86 18.95
C ARG A 772 24.63 28.05 20.27
N ARG A 773 24.15 27.49 21.38
CA ARG A 773 24.86 27.51 22.68
C ARG A 773 26.19 26.78 22.61
N ALA A 774 26.24 25.62 21.95
CA ALA A 774 27.48 24.88 21.72
C ALA A 774 28.46 25.69 20.85
N ALA A 775 27.98 26.27 19.75
CA ALA A 775 28.78 27.15 18.90
C ALA A 775 29.33 28.35 19.69
N TRP A 776 28.48 29.02 20.48
CA TRP A 776 28.88 30.15 21.32
C TRP A 776 29.99 29.78 22.31
N ARG A 777 29.86 28.66 23.04
CA ARG A 777 30.91 28.20 23.98
C ARG A 777 32.26 27.97 23.29
N ILE A 778 32.26 27.38 22.10
CA ILE A 778 33.48 27.15 21.31
C ILE A 778 34.11 28.48 20.91
N ILE A 779 33.32 29.40 20.37
CA ILE A 779 33.79 30.70 19.90
C ILE A 779 34.34 31.53 21.08
N THR A 780 33.65 31.54 22.21
CA THR A 780 34.11 32.23 23.43
C THR A 780 35.43 31.64 23.94
N SER A 781 35.59 30.31 23.92
CA SER A 781 36.87 29.66 24.29
C SER A 781 38.01 30.03 23.33
N VAL A 782 37.75 30.06 22.03
CA VAL A 782 38.74 30.48 21.02
C VAL A 782 39.11 31.95 21.20
N MET A 783 38.12 32.82 21.41
CA MET A 783 38.33 34.24 21.67
C MET A 783 39.21 34.45 22.91
N GLN A 784 38.96 33.74 24.01
CA GLN A 784 39.79 33.80 25.21
C GLN A 784 41.22 33.34 24.93
N LYS A 785 41.41 32.21 24.24
CA LYS A 785 42.75 31.69 23.89
C LYS A 785 43.56 32.65 23.03
N GLU A 786 42.94 33.25 22.01
CA GLU A 786 43.63 34.21 21.13
C GLU A 786 43.94 35.53 21.85
N THR A 787 43.07 35.95 22.77
CA THR A 787 43.32 37.10 23.66
C THR A 787 44.54 36.85 24.57
N THR A 788 44.63 35.67 25.19
CA THR A 788 45.77 35.30 26.05
C THR A 788 47.09 35.22 25.27
N LYS A 789 47.07 34.83 23.99
CA LYS A 789 48.25 34.78 23.11
C LYS A 789 48.70 36.17 22.61
N GLY A 790 47.90 37.22 22.83
CA GLY A 790 48.19 38.57 22.35
C GLY A 790 47.86 38.81 20.86
N ASN A 791 47.12 37.90 20.22
CA ASN A 791 46.72 38.04 18.81
C ASN A 791 45.47 38.93 18.69
N THR A 792 45.67 40.25 18.68
CA THR A 792 44.58 41.24 18.74
C THR A 792 43.58 41.16 17.58
N ASP A 793 44.06 40.88 16.36
CA ASP A 793 43.21 40.87 15.16
C ASP A 793 42.30 39.63 15.14
N ASN A 794 42.85 38.45 15.45
CA ASN A 794 42.07 37.21 15.54
C ASN A 794 41.07 37.25 16.69
N ALA A 795 41.44 37.85 17.82
CA ALA A 795 40.53 38.07 18.93
C ALA A 795 39.37 39.01 18.53
N ALA A 796 39.63 40.03 17.71
CA ALA A 796 38.60 40.92 17.18
C ALA A 796 37.63 40.21 16.23
N TYR A 797 38.13 39.40 15.28
CA TYR A 797 37.27 38.59 14.40
C TYR A 797 36.42 37.58 15.17
N ALA A 798 37.01 36.90 16.16
CA ALA A 798 36.28 35.97 17.02
C ALA A 798 35.18 36.68 17.82
N LYS A 799 35.46 37.90 18.31
CA LYS A 799 34.47 38.73 19.03
C LYS A 799 33.31 39.16 18.15
N GLU A 800 33.56 39.55 16.90
CA GLU A 800 32.50 39.90 15.95
C GLU A 800 31.59 38.70 15.65
N TYR A 801 32.18 37.53 15.41
CA TYR A 801 31.41 36.31 15.17
C TYR A 801 30.64 35.83 16.41
N CYS A 802 31.23 35.98 17.60
CA CYS A 802 30.57 35.72 18.87
C CYS A 802 29.29 36.54 19.02
N LYS A 803 29.38 37.85 18.72
CA LYS A 803 28.23 38.76 18.77
C LYS A 803 27.11 38.33 17.82
N LYS A 804 27.44 37.88 16.61
CA LYS A 804 26.44 37.36 15.66
C LYS A 804 25.68 36.16 16.23
N VAL A 805 26.39 35.22 16.85
CA VAL A 805 25.77 34.03 17.48
C VAL A 805 24.93 34.44 18.69
N GLU A 806 25.37 35.42 19.48
CA GLU A 806 24.60 35.99 20.60
C GLU A 806 23.30 36.63 20.12
N ASP A 807 23.32 37.36 18.99
CA ASP A 807 22.11 37.96 18.41
C ASP A 807 21.13 36.89 17.90
N GLU A 808 21.63 35.80 17.30
CA GLU A 808 20.82 34.64 16.91
C GLU A 808 20.20 33.94 18.14
N LEU A 809 20.99 33.70 19.19
CA LEU A 809 20.51 33.14 20.46
C LEU A 809 19.43 33.99 21.09
N GLN A 810 19.65 35.31 21.15
CA GLN A 810 18.68 36.26 21.68
C GLN A 810 17.37 36.19 20.90
N LYS A 811 17.43 36.20 19.56
CA LYS A 811 16.24 36.13 18.71
C LYS A 811 15.43 34.84 18.94
N ILE A 812 16.11 33.70 19.09
CA ILE A 812 15.45 32.41 19.37
C ILE A 812 14.75 32.49 20.74
N CYS A 813 15.45 32.95 21.77
CA CYS A 813 14.90 33.06 23.13
C CYS A 813 13.71 34.04 23.18
N ASP A 814 13.82 35.21 22.57
CA ASP A 814 12.75 36.21 22.54
C ASP A 814 11.51 35.68 21.81
N THR A 815 11.69 34.92 20.73
CA THR A 815 10.59 34.35 19.96
C THR A 815 9.76 33.39 20.80
N ILE A 816 10.40 32.46 21.52
CA ILE A 816 9.69 31.49 22.35
C ILE A 816 9.12 32.13 23.63
N LEU A 817 9.84 33.07 24.25
CA LEU A 817 9.32 33.80 25.40
C LEU A 817 8.06 34.60 25.05
N ALA A 818 8.04 35.26 23.89
CA ALA A 818 6.85 35.96 23.40
C ALA A 818 5.67 35.02 23.17
N LEU A 819 5.91 33.81 22.67
CA LEU A 819 4.87 32.80 22.47
C LEU A 819 4.32 32.27 23.80
N LEU A 820 5.20 32.02 24.77
CA LEU A 820 4.85 31.55 26.11
C LEU A 820 4.00 32.59 26.86
N ASP A 821 4.48 33.82 26.95
CA ASP A 821 3.82 34.91 27.69
C ASP A 821 2.57 35.44 26.97
N GLY A 822 2.59 35.48 25.63
CA GLY A 822 1.48 36.01 24.85
C GLY A 822 0.28 35.08 24.75
N GLN A 823 0.51 33.77 24.79
CA GLN A 823 -0.53 32.79 24.46
C GLN A 823 -0.50 31.51 25.30
N LEU A 824 0.61 30.78 25.33
CA LEU A 824 0.60 29.39 25.83
C LEU A 824 0.36 29.27 27.34
N ILE A 825 0.96 30.13 28.16
CA ILE A 825 0.78 30.11 29.61
C ILE A 825 -0.66 30.45 29.99
N ALA A 826 -1.29 31.39 29.29
CA ALA A 826 -2.68 31.80 29.54
C ALA A 826 -3.70 30.73 29.13
N LYS A 827 -3.38 29.92 28.11
CA LYS A 827 -4.24 28.83 27.61
C LYS A 827 -4.14 27.55 28.45
N ALA A 828 -3.05 27.38 29.20
CA ALA A 828 -2.78 26.17 29.96
C ALA A 828 -3.84 25.91 31.03
N SER A 829 -4.56 24.79 30.92
CA SER A 829 -5.65 24.44 31.84
C SER A 829 -5.19 23.56 33.01
N SER A 830 -4.32 22.59 32.73
CA SER A 830 -3.82 21.61 33.71
C SER A 830 -2.59 22.08 34.51
N GLY A 831 -2.39 21.53 35.71
CA GLY A 831 -1.17 21.79 36.49
C GLY A 831 0.10 21.36 35.73
N GLU A 832 0.02 20.23 35.03
CA GLU A 832 1.11 19.70 34.20
C GLU A 832 1.54 20.66 33.07
N SER A 833 0.58 21.18 32.31
CA SER A 833 0.86 22.12 31.21
C SER A 833 1.42 23.45 31.71
N LYS A 834 0.89 23.97 32.82
CA LYS A 834 1.39 25.20 33.46
C LYS A 834 2.83 25.04 33.93
N VAL A 835 3.15 23.95 34.64
CA VAL A 835 4.52 23.66 35.09
C VAL A 835 5.45 23.51 33.89
N PHE A 836 5.02 22.82 32.84
CA PHE A 836 5.82 22.65 31.62
C PHE A 836 6.19 23.99 30.97
N TYR A 837 5.21 24.88 30.73
CA TYR A 837 5.48 26.16 30.09
C TYR A 837 6.28 27.12 30.98
N GLN A 838 6.03 27.14 32.29
CA GLN A 838 6.80 27.96 33.23
C GLN A 838 8.24 27.49 33.36
N LYS A 839 8.46 26.17 33.44
CA LYS A 839 9.79 25.57 33.37
C LYS A 839 10.51 25.97 32.08
N MET A 840 9.81 25.88 30.94
CA MET A 840 10.36 26.25 29.64
C MET A 840 10.74 27.74 29.60
N LYS A 841 9.88 28.64 30.08
CA LYS A 841 10.16 30.08 30.23
C LYS A 841 11.43 30.33 31.06
N ALA A 842 11.55 29.64 32.19
CA ALA A 842 12.72 29.75 33.06
C ALA A 842 14.02 29.27 32.36
N ASP A 843 13.96 28.16 31.63
CA ASP A 843 15.08 27.63 30.85
C ASP A 843 15.59 28.65 29.80
N TYR A 844 14.70 29.33 29.08
CA TYR A 844 15.12 30.34 28.09
C TYR A 844 15.68 31.60 28.72
N TYR A 845 15.14 32.07 29.87
CA TYR A 845 15.77 33.16 30.61
C TYR A 845 17.14 32.78 31.18
N ARG A 846 17.30 31.52 31.63
CA ARG A 846 18.60 31.00 32.03
C ARG A 846 19.58 31.01 30.86
N TYR A 847 19.17 30.59 29.66
CA TYR A 847 20.04 30.66 28.48
C TYR A 847 20.47 32.09 28.16
N ILE A 848 19.58 33.09 28.29
CA ILE A 848 19.93 34.50 28.15
C ILE A 848 20.97 34.93 29.20
N ALA A 849 20.84 34.48 30.45
CA ALA A 849 21.79 34.80 31.51
C ALA A 849 23.19 34.17 31.32
N GLU A 850 23.34 33.15 30.48
CA GLU A 850 24.64 32.51 30.21
C GLU A 850 25.56 33.38 29.34
N PHE A 851 25.02 34.07 28.34
CA PHE A 851 25.81 34.84 27.35
C PHE A 851 25.68 36.36 27.48
N ARG A 852 24.81 36.86 28.37
CA ARG A 852 24.71 38.28 28.68
C ARG A 852 25.63 38.66 29.83
N ASP A 853 26.02 39.94 29.87
CA ASP A 853 26.85 40.53 30.92
C ASP A 853 26.13 41.69 31.62
N GLY A 854 26.65 42.08 32.79
CA GLY A 854 26.18 43.25 33.56
C GLY A 854 24.70 43.17 33.97
N ASP A 855 23.99 44.30 33.87
CA ASP A 855 22.59 44.43 34.31
C ASP A 855 21.64 43.50 33.53
N ALA A 856 21.93 43.23 32.25
CA ALA A 856 21.12 42.34 31.42
C ALA A 856 21.16 40.89 31.94
N LYS A 857 22.33 40.43 32.41
CA LYS A 857 22.49 39.13 33.07
C LYS A 857 21.67 39.06 34.36
N GLY A 858 21.79 40.09 35.21
CA GLY A 858 21.06 40.16 36.47
C GLY A 858 19.53 40.13 36.27
N SER A 859 19.02 40.89 35.29
CA SER A 859 17.60 40.90 34.95
C SER A 859 17.11 39.55 34.42
N ALA A 860 17.88 38.90 33.53
CA ALA A 860 17.53 37.58 33.01
C ALA A 860 17.54 36.49 34.10
N ALA A 861 18.55 36.51 34.98
CA ALA A 861 18.65 35.58 36.10
C ALA A 861 17.45 35.73 37.07
N GLU A 862 17.06 36.96 37.40
CA GLU A 862 15.91 37.19 38.29
C GLU A 862 14.59 36.70 37.65
N LYS A 863 14.39 36.93 36.35
CA LYS A 863 13.22 36.40 35.63
C LYS A 863 13.21 34.87 35.56
N ALA A 864 14.37 34.24 35.36
CA ALA A 864 14.51 32.79 35.41
C ALA A 864 14.15 32.25 36.80
N ARG A 865 14.66 32.88 37.87
CA ARG A 865 14.38 32.51 39.26
C ARG A 865 12.87 32.59 39.58
N GLN A 866 12.22 33.68 39.17
CA GLN A 866 10.77 33.85 39.37
C GLN A 866 9.97 32.75 38.65
N ALA A 867 10.28 32.49 37.38
CA ALA A 867 9.58 31.45 36.60
C ALA A 867 9.82 30.03 37.14
N TYR A 868 11.05 29.71 37.60
CA TYR A 868 11.32 28.44 38.27
C TYR A 868 10.55 28.31 39.59
N GLN A 869 10.48 29.37 40.38
CA GLN A 869 9.74 29.37 41.64
C GLN A 869 8.24 29.16 41.42
N GLU A 870 7.64 29.88 40.47
CA GLU A 870 6.24 29.71 40.09
C GLU A 870 5.95 28.28 39.61
N ALA A 871 6.85 27.70 38.79
CA ALA A 871 6.73 26.31 38.35
C ALA A 871 6.82 25.33 39.52
N GLU A 872 7.70 25.59 40.49
CA GLU A 872 7.91 24.74 41.66
C GLU A 872 6.68 24.75 42.58
N ASP A 873 6.09 25.92 42.81
CA ASP A 873 4.91 26.09 43.65
C ASP A 873 3.69 25.35 43.06
N ILE A 874 3.51 25.42 41.73
CA ILE A 874 2.46 24.67 41.03
C ILE A 874 2.77 23.17 41.06
N ALA A 875 4.02 22.76 40.81
CA ALA A 875 4.41 21.36 40.79
C ALA A 875 4.25 20.68 42.16
N LYS A 876 4.57 21.38 43.26
CA LYS A 876 4.37 20.88 44.63
C LYS A 876 2.90 20.61 44.95
N LYS A 877 2.00 21.40 44.36
CA LYS A 877 0.56 21.31 44.59
C LYS A 877 -0.12 20.25 43.71
N ASP A 878 0.22 20.22 42.42
CA ASP A 878 -0.57 19.52 41.42
C ASP A 878 0.12 18.24 40.87
N LEU A 879 1.42 18.01 41.13
CA LEU A 879 2.19 16.88 40.57
C LEU A 879 2.85 16.01 41.65
N ALA A 880 2.85 14.69 41.45
CA ALA A 880 3.56 13.75 42.32
C ALA A 880 5.08 13.97 42.29
N VAL A 881 5.78 13.62 43.38
CA VAL A 881 7.25 13.77 43.50
C VAL A 881 8.03 12.98 42.44
N THR A 882 7.46 11.87 41.95
CA THR A 882 8.01 11.02 40.90
C THR A 882 7.64 11.47 39.48
N HIS A 883 6.83 12.51 39.32
CA HIS A 883 6.36 12.94 38.00
C HIS A 883 7.54 13.48 37.14
N PRO A 884 7.75 13.01 35.89
CA PRO A 884 8.90 13.38 35.06
C PRO A 884 9.09 14.90 34.90
N ILE A 885 8.01 15.65 34.69
CA ILE A 885 8.07 17.12 34.56
C ILE A 885 8.53 17.79 35.87
N ARG A 886 8.11 17.29 37.04
CA ARG A 886 8.52 17.83 38.35
C ARG A 886 9.99 17.53 38.63
N LEU A 887 10.45 16.31 38.32
CA LEU A 887 11.86 15.94 38.41
C LEU A 887 12.73 16.75 37.46
N GLY A 888 12.28 16.91 36.20
CA GLY A 888 12.98 17.71 35.20
C GLY A 888 13.04 19.20 35.55
N LEU A 889 12.03 19.72 36.26
CA LEU A 889 12.05 21.07 36.83
C LEU A 889 13.14 21.19 37.91
N ALA A 890 13.17 20.27 38.89
CA ALA A 890 14.17 20.29 39.95
C ALA A 890 15.61 20.14 39.41
N LEU A 891 15.79 19.30 38.38
CA LEU A 891 17.06 19.15 37.67
C LEU A 891 17.51 20.49 37.05
N ASN A 892 16.63 21.17 36.31
CA ASN A 892 17.01 22.42 35.66
C ASN A 892 17.18 23.58 36.65
N TYR A 893 16.39 23.61 37.72
CA TYR A 893 16.47 24.65 38.73
C TYR A 893 17.73 24.51 39.59
N SER A 894 18.13 23.28 39.95
CA SER A 894 19.43 23.05 40.63
C SER A 894 20.62 23.45 39.75
N VAL A 895 20.61 23.13 38.45
CA VAL A 895 21.64 23.59 37.50
C VAL A 895 21.67 25.12 37.41
N PHE A 896 20.51 25.79 37.41
CA PHE A 896 20.44 27.25 37.44
C PHE A 896 21.08 27.84 38.71
N MET A 897 20.78 27.27 39.88
CA MET A 897 21.38 27.70 41.15
C MET A 897 22.90 27.52 41.15
N TYR A 898 23.38 26.42 40.58
CA TYR A 898 24.82 26.12 40.51
C TYR A 898 25.54 27.01 39.50
N GLU A 899 25.12 26.99 38.23
CA GLU A 899 25.85 27.60 37.12
C GLU A 899 25.62 29.12 36.99
N VAL A 900 24.44 29.62 37.35
CA VAL A 900 24.06 31.03 37.11
C VAL A 900 24.08 31.87 38.38
N LEU A 901 23.52 31.36 39.48
CA LEU A 901 23.50 32.08 40.76
C LEU A 901 24.79 31.92 41.57
N GLY A 902 25.59 30.88 41.29
CA GLY A 902 26.80 30.59 42.05
C GLY A 902 26.51 30.12 43.48
N ASN A 903 25.36 29.46 43.70
CA ASN A 903 24.93 28.92 44.98
C ASN A 903 24.98 27.37 44.96
N PRO A 904 26.18 26.76 45.02
CA PRO A 904 26.34 25.32 44.86
C PRO A 904 25.70 24.52 46.00
N ASP A 905 25.68 25.03 47.23
CA ASP A 905 25.12 24.33 48.39
C ASP A 905 23.60 24.15 48.27
N ASP A 906 22.88 25.21 47.88
CA ASP A 906 21.43 25.16 47.66
C ASP A 906 21.08 24.29 46.45
N ALA A 907 21.90 24.32 45.39
CA ALA A 907 21.74 23.47 44.21
C ALA A 907 21.85 21.98 44.57
N CYS A 908 22.91 21.60 45.30
CA CYS A 908 23.13 20.23 45.77
C CYS A 908 22.01 19.78 46.71
N LYS A 909 21.54 20.67 47.60
CA LYS A 909 20.42 20.37 48.50
C LYS A 909 19.13 20.10 47.72
N MET A 910 18.79 20.94 46.75
CA MET A 910 17.61 20.77 45.92
C MET A 910 17.65 19.46 45.11
N ALA A 911 18.77 19.18 44.43
CA ALA A 911 18.93 17.97 43.64
C ALA A 911 18.84 16.71 44.51
N ARG A 912 19.44 16.74 45.70
CA ARG A 912 19.40 15.63 46.67
C ARG A 912 17.98 15.38 47.19
N THR A 913 17.28 16.42 47.63
CA THR A 913 15.90 16.31 48.11
C THR A 913 14.98 15.75 47.03
N ALA A 914 15.06 16.26 45.80
CA ALA A 914 14.24 15.75 44.69
C ALA A 914 14.53 14.28 44.38
N PHE A 915 15.79 13.85 44.46
CA PHE A 915 16.18 12.46 44.24
C PHE A 915 15.70 11.53 45.36
N GLU A 916 15.88 11.92 46.63
CA GLU A 916 15.45 11.15 47.80
C GLU A 916 13.92 11.02 47.88
N ASP A 917 13.19 12.11 47.66
CA ASP A 917 11.72 12.11 47.63
C ASP A 917 11.18 11.21 46.52
N ALA A 918 11.83 11.18 45.36
CA ALA A 918 11.43 10.33 44.24
C ALA A 918 11.73 8.85 44.50
N ILE A 919 12.85 8.52 45.15
CA ILE A 919 13.17 7.14 45.55
C ILE A 919 12.10 6.60 46.50
N ALA A 920 11.66 7.41 47.47
CA ALA A 920 10.69 6.97 48.48
C ALA A 920 9.34 6.53 47.88
N GLU A 921 8.97 7.08 46.72
CA GLU A 921 7.68 6.84 46.05
C GLU A 921 7.83 6.11 44.70
N LEU A 922 9.03 5.61 44.36
CA LEU A 922 9.33 5.03 43.05
C LEU A 922 8.52 3.75 42.77
N ASP A 923 8.25 2.96 43.81
CA ASP A 923 7.45 1.73 43.72
C ASP A 923 5.98 1.99 43.35
N ASN A 924 5.50 3.24 43.50
CA ASN A 924 4.12 3.65 43.22
C ASN A 924 3.95 4.25 41.80
N VAL A 925 4.98 4.25 40.96
CA VAL A 925 4.95 4.84 39.62
C VAL A 925 4.35 3.87 38.59
N ALA A 926 3.49 4.40 37.71
CA ALA A 926 2.93 3.62 36.59
C ALA A 926 4.03 3.15 35.62
N GLU A 927 3.86 1.95 35.05
CA GLU A 927 4.86 1.30 34.18
C GLU A 927 5.31 2.19 33.00
N ASP A 928 4.37 2.95 32.43
CA ASP A 928 4.62 3.85 31.30
C ASP A 928 5.50 5.07 31.65
N SER A 929 5.49 5.53 32.92
CA SER A 929 6.28 6.69 33.37
C SER A 929 7.56 6.30 34.12
N TYR A 930 7.71 5.03 34.50
CA TYR A 930 8.83 4.53 35.28
C TYR A 930 10.18 4.76 34.59
N LYS A 931 10.25 4.50 33.27
CA LYS A 931 11.47 4.70 32.48
C LYS A 931 11.91 6.16 32.43
N ASP A 932 10.96 7.09 32.27
CA ASP A 932 11.27 8.51 32.16
C ASP A 932 11.70 9.10 33.51
N SER A 933 11.01 8.74 34.60
CA SER A 933 11.37 9.19 35.95
C SER A 933 12.75 8.68 36.36
N THR A 934 13.06 7.41 36.12
CA THR A 934 14.37 6.82 36.46
C THR A 934 15.51 7.42 35.64
N LEU A 935 15.28 7.74 34.37
CA LEU A 935 16.27 8.43 33.54
C LEU A 935 16.61 9.82 34.09
N ILE A 936 15.61 10.60 34.51
CA ILE A 936 15.84 11.94 35.08
C ILE A 936 16.50 11.86 36.46
N MET A 937 16.12 10.89 37.29
CA MET A 937 16.77 10.62 38.58
C MET A 937 18.26 10.30 38.40
N GLN A 938 18.62 9.54 37.37
CA GLN A 938 20.02 9.30 37.04
C GLN A 938 20.78 10.59 36.72
N LEU A 939 20.18 11.51 35.95
CA LEU A 939 20.80 12.82 35.66
C LEU A 939 20.99 13.69 36.91
N LEU A 940 20.03 13.67 37.86
CA LEU A 940 20.18 14.34 39.15
C LEU A 940 21.38 13.77 39.94
N ARG A 941 21.53 12.44 39.95
CA ARG A 941 22.65 11.76 40.60
C ARG A 941 23.99 12.06 39.93
N ASP A 942 24.03 12.12 38.60
CA ASP A 942 25.23 12.44 37.84
C ASP A 942 25.71 13.87 38.17
N ASN A 943 24.79 14.85 38.19
CA ASN A 943 25.10 16.22 38.60
C ASN A 943 25.60 16.29 40.04
N LEU A 944 24.95 15.61 40.98
CA LEU A 944 25.39 15.56 42.38
C LEU A 944 26.81 15.00 42.49
N THR A 945 27.11 13.93 41.77
CA THR A 945 28.44 13.30 41.77
C THR A 945 29.50 14.29 41.27
N LEU A 946 29.23 14.95 40.13
CA LEU A 946 30.12 15.95 39.55
C LEU A 946 30.38 17.12 40.53
N TRP A 947 29.31 17.72 41.07
CA TRP A 947 29.41 18.88 41.95
C TRP A 947 30.07 18.59 43.29
N THR A 948 29.89 17.38 43.84
CA THR A 948 30.59 16.97 45.06
C THR A 948 32.07 16.69 44.82
N SER A 949 32.44 16.19 43.63
CA SER A 949 33.86 15.98 43.28
C SER A 949 34.62 17.30 43.06
N ASP A 950 33.96 18.32 42.52
CA ASP A 950 34.53 19.66 42.37
C ASP A 950 34.74 20.36 43.73
N GLN A 951 33.89 20.07 44.73
CA GLN A 951 34.06 20.59 46.10
C GLN A 951 35.25 19.94 46.84
N GLU A 952 35.57 18.68 46.57
CA GLU A 952 36.73 17.99 47.17
C GLU A 952 38.07 18.41 46.52
N GLY A 953 38.07 18.81 45.25
CA GLY A 953 39.26 19.30 44.53
C GLY A 953 39.69 20.73 44.84
N GLY A 954 38.84 21.52 45.53
CA GLY A 954 39.08 22.92 45.87
C GLY A 954 39.81 23.17 47.21
N GLN A 955 40.19 22.12 47.94
CA GLN A 955 40.93 22.21 49.22
C GLN A 955 42.37 21.68 49.15
N ALA A 956 43.05 21.77 48.00
CA ALA A 956 44.47 21.44 47.85
C ALA A 956 45.32 22.65 47.48
#